data_AF-A0A7C3MYL2-F1
#
_entry.id   AF-A0A7C3MYL2-F1
#
_cell.length_a   1.000
_cell.length_b   1.000
_cell.length_c   1.000
_cell.angle_alpha   90.00
_cell.angle_beta   90.00
_cell.angle_gamma   90.00
#
_symmetry.space_group_name_H-M   'P 1'
#
loop_
_entity.id
_entity.type
_entity.pdbx_description
1 polymer ?
#
loop_
_entity_poly.entity_id
_entity_poly.type
_entity_poly.pdbx_seq_one_letter_code
_entity_poly.pdbx_strand_id
1 'polypeptide(L)'
;MQLRSAAQVRTVWLWGKALGHAVPAASAWSARGLLYATACVVAAGELGPADRSIGQLLLLLCLAALAAVEWRGLSPPRVKVPLLLAGFAVVARAPDQLLPAAPLLIALAVSPGPGDRVLTWRLFTLAAFLLLKKLYLFIPAGWYAGEGIASMISSVLSSVSGGPLQLGPSTLGMPGLLLMACMVGVGEVMLHPRRDRWRALLSPALLLAIYAGTGWARVAMPALALPSSVTEWQGNLLLFVPLAVALVPLMPLGEAGEPRSRPEASWRCAAALTAAIAGVAIVSATVAGRPGRPGNLLIFMDGAIPWGMPAPPQAQERLSDGRVGLIDPYLRSLGFRVAWHRGELTRRALERTDVVLVMNLNRFLDERETAALWEFVRRGGTLIACGDHTDYSGLMTAYNRLLAPVGIAFNFDSAVPFAGSDLWRMALAFRPVSFAPSQWIPMDLSISVGASLKVEPPAVPVVVGRYGFSDPGDRARAWIGSLGNLQVDPGERQGDVVLGAVTRYGRGKVLVFGDTSAFMNYSIPSTYQYMASIFTWAADPQARATDGVLVVFLLLGVAAVAGFRRRAPVEHLAVALCAACVILPVTARSAIPYPRTRMLAVVDAAHLEPLPVLRGADSGLAGLNRALMRRGYIPLVMRHWDGRLVSAAKLLVVPGPLCDFTPSEVADLGRASARGAILIVCVGWETAWQTPRLLRHLGVEIGSVPLGSADGTMVSGAPYPVPLHFSSAWPVSAPGYKTVYQAWGHPIVVGGYRGKGRVVVIGDAKFLLGDNLEGDDTLYEGNLWLLNTLAEP
;
A
#
# COMPACT_ATOMS: atom_id res chain seq x y z
N MET A 1 56.06 17.37 -7.96
CA MET A 1 55.59 18.60 -8.66
C MET A 1 54.51 19.24 -7.79
N GLN A 2 54.74 20.49 -7.37
CA GLN A 2 54.06 21.20 -6.28
C GLN A 2 52.73 21.85 -6.68
N LEU A 3 51.82 21.95 -5.69
CA LEU A 3 50.84 23.01 -5.36
C LEU A 3 50.38 24.01 -6.44
N ARG A 4 49.05 24.14 -6.59
CA ARG A 4 48.19 25.37 -6.50
C ARG A 4 46.85 25.11 -7.23
N SER A 5 45.68 25.61 -6.82
CA SER A 5 45.29 26.38 -5.62
C SER A 5 43.75 26.47 -5.58
N ALA A 6 43.18 26.34 -4.37
CA ALA A 6 42.14 27.14 -3.70
C ALA A 6 41.06 27.98 -4.44
N ALA A 7 41.02 28.07 -5.77
CA ALA A 7 40.11 28.96 -6.50
C ALA A 7 38.70 28.37 -6.69
N GLN A 8 38.57 27.05 -6.90
CA GLN A 8 37.26 26.42 -7.13
C GLN A 8 36.43 26.23 -5.84
N VAL A 9 37.07 26.10 -4.68
CA VAL A 9 36.37 26.07 -3.39
C VAL A 9 35.87 27.46 -2.99
N ARG A 10 36.51 28.54 -3.46
CA ARG A 10 36.05 29.92 -3.23
C ARG A 10 34.78 30.26 -4.01
N THR A 11 34.53 29.66 -5.18
CA THR A 11 33.35 29.99 -6.00
C THR A 11 32.05 29.51 -5.35
N VAL A 12 32.04 28.32 -4.73
CA VAL A 12 30.89 27.83 -3.94
C VAL A 12 30.70 28.66 -2.65
N TRP A 13 31.80 29.17 -2.07
CA TRP A 13 31.76 30.01 -0.88
C TRP A 13 31.31 31.46 -1.16
N LEU A 14 31.58 31.98 -2.36
CA LEU A 14 31.19 33.33 -2.79
C LEU A 14 29.70 33.46 -3.12
N TRP A 15 29.05 32.40 -3.63
CA TRP A 15 27.59 32.35 -3.76
C TRP A 15 26.89 32.45 -2.38
N GLY A 16 27.49 31.90 -1.33
CA GLY A 16 26.99 32.01 0.05
C GLY A 16 27.19 33.38 0.72
N LYS A 17 28.02 34.25 0.15
CA LYS A 17 28.22 35.65 0.60
C LYS A 17 27.40 36.66 -0.21
N ALA A 18 27.15 36.41 -1.49
CA ALA A 18 26.29 37.27 -2.32
C ALA A 18 24.81 37.23 -1.87
N LEU A 19 24.35 36.11 -1.31
CA LEU A 19 23.07 35.98 -0.60
C LEU A 19 23.09 36.55 0.83
N GLY A 20 24.22 37.14 1.26
CA GLY A 20 24.47 37.65 2.61
C GLY A 20 24.02 39.10 2.86
N HIS A 21 23.46 39.78 1.85
CA HIS A 21 22.76 41.04 2.09
C HIS A 21 21.42 40.74 2.77
N ALA A 22 21.41 40.96 4.09
CA ALA A 22 20.28 41.07 5.00
C ALA A 22 18.92 40.68 4.42
N VAL A 23 18.74 39.38 4.16
CA VAL A 23 17.42 38.75 4.17
C VAL A 23 16.89 39.03 5.58
N PRO A 24 15.85 39.89 5.75
CA PRO A 24 15.40 40.29 7.08
C PRO A 24 15.16 39.05 7.93
N ALA A 25 15.58 39.04 9.20
CA ALA A 25 15.46 37.85 10.06
C ALA A 25 14.07 37.20 9.98
N ALA A 26 13.04 38.04 9.83
CA ALA A 26 11.66 37.71 9.44
C ALA A 26 11.52 36.64 8.33
N SER A 27 12.17 36.87 7.19
CA SER A 27 12.08 36.01 6.01
C SER A 27 12.85 34.69 6.15
N ALA A 28 13.91 34.63 6.97
CA ALA A 28 14.60 33.38 7.27
C ALA A 28 13.77 32.43 8.15
N TRP A 29 13.05 32.96 9.15
CA TRP A 29 12.13 32.19 9.99
C TRP A 29 10.99 31.55 9.20
N SER A 30 10.45 32.34 8.28
CA SER A 30 9.37 31.99 7.37
C SER A 30 9.74 30.82 6.46
N ALA A 31 10.93 30.88 5.86
CA ALA A 31 11.45 29.79 5.03
C ALA A 31 11.66 28.50 5.84
N ARG A 32 12.15 28.60 7.09
CA ARG A 32 12.36 27.43 7.97
C ARG A 32 11.06 26.76 8.37
N GLY A 33 10.05 27.54 8.74
CA GLY A 33 8.72 27.03 9.08
C GLY A 33 8.10 26.29 7.89
N LEU A 34 8.14 26.92 6.71
CA LEU A 34 7.63 26.35 5.47
C LEU A 34 8.33 25.04 5.09
N LEU A 35 9.67 25.01 5.09
CA LEU A 35 10.43 23.80 4.78
C LEU A 35 10.11 22.65 5.75
N TYR A 36 9.95 22.96 7.04
CA TYR A 36 9.56 21.97 8.03
C TYR A 36 8.13 21.44 7.81
N ALA A 37 7.19 22.34 7.52
CA ALA A 37 5.81 21.98 7.23
C ALA A 37 5.72 21.07 6.00
N THR A 38 6.36 21.47 4.91
CA THR A 38 6.44 20.66 3.68
C THR A 38 7.06 19.31 3.97
N ALA A 39 8.17 19.25 4.71
CA ALA A 39 8.76 17.98 5.10
C ALA A 39 7.78 17.09 5.89
N CYS A 40 6.96 17.65 6.78
CA CYS A 40 5.96 16.90 7.54
C CYS A 40 4.81 16.38 6.64
N VAL A 41 4.31 17.20 5.70
CA VAL A 41 3.27 16.80 4.72
C VAL A 41 3.80 15.67 3.83
N VAL A 42 5.00 15.84 3.28
CA VAL A 42 5.65 14.85 2.41
C VAL A 42 5.89 13.55 3.17
N ALA A 43 6.47 13.64 4.36
CA ALA A 43 6.75 12.47 5.21
C ALA A 43 5.48 11.73 5.64
N ALA A 44 4.34 12.42 5.68
CA ALA A 44 3.06 11.81 5.99
C ALA A 44 2.39 11.15 4.77
N GLY A 45 2.95 11.22 3.57
CA GLY A 45 2.36 10.62 2.36
C GLY A 45 1.13 11.40 1.87
N GLU A 46 1.17 12.73 1.96
CA GLU A 46 0.08 13.63 1.58
C GLU A 46 0.29 14.31 0.22
N LEU A 47 1.31 13.88 -0.55
CA LEU A 47 1.63 14.43 -1.87
C LEU A 47 0.73 13.92 -3.00
N GLY A 48 -0.32 13.14 -2.71
CA GLY A 48 -1.10 12.51 -3.77
C GLY A 48 -0.46 11.20 -4.26
N PRO A 49 -0.84 10.74 -5.46
CA PRO A 49 -0.36 9.49 -6.06
C PRO A 49 1.08 9.61 -6.60
N ALA A 50 1.92 10.49 -6.06
CA ALA A 50 3.29 10.67 -6.52
C ALA A 50 4.13 9.44 -6.17
N ASP A 51 4.90 8.93 -7.15
CA ASP A 51 5.80 7.79 -6.96
C ASP A 51 6.59 7.89 -5.65
N ARG A 52 6.73 6.76 -4.95
CA ARG A 52 7.43 6.70 -3.66
C ARG A 52 8.81 7.34 -3.73
N SER A 53 9.54 7.11 -4.82
CA SER A 53 10.88 7.65 -5.06
C SER A 53 10.85 9.17 -5.20
N ILE A 54 9.82 9.72 -5.86
CA ILE A 54 9.60 11.16 -5.97
C ILE A 54 9.31 11.75 -4.59
N GLY A 55 8.41 11.14 -3.82
CA GLY A 55 8.11 11.57 -2.45
C GLY A 55 9.35 11.56 -1.55
N GLN A 56 10.16 10.50 -1.61
CA GLN A 56 11.42 10.40 -0.88
C GLN A 56 12.43 11.45 -1.33
N LEU A 57 12.60 11.67 -2.64
CA LEU A 57 13.50 12.68 -3.17
C LEU A 57 13.10 14.08 -2.71
N LEU A 58 11.82 14.44 -2.80
CA LEU A 58 11.31 15.72 -2.32
C LEU A 58 11.53 15.89 -0.82
N LEU A 59 11.32 14.82 -0.04
CA LEU A 59 11.61 14.83 1.38
C LEU A 59 13.09 15.07 1.65
N LEU A 60 13.98 14.34 0.98
CA LEU A 60 15.44 14.54 1.09
C LEU A 60 15.84 15.98 0.76
N LEU A 61 15.29 16.55 -0.32
CA LEU A 61 15.57 17.92 -0.73
C LEU A 61 15.08 18.94 0.31
N CYS A 62 13.86 18.77 0.84
CA CYS A 62 13.33 19.65 1.90
C CYS A 62 14.19 19.58 3.17
N LEU A 63 14.59 18.37 3.55
CA LEU A 63 15.39 18.11 4.74
C LEU A 63 16.82 18.64 4.59
N ALA A 64 17.43 18.50 3.41
CA ALA A 64 18.74 19.06 3.09
C ALA A 64 18.71 20.60 3.09
N ALA A 65 17.67 21.20 2.49
CA ALA A 65 17.47 22.65 2.51
C ALA A 65 17.29 23.16 3.95
N LEU A 66 16.48 22.49 4.76
CA LEU A 66 16.28 22.85 6.17
C LEU A 66 17.59 22.76 6.96
N ALA A 67 18.36 21.69 6.77
CA ALA A 67 19.67 21.52 7.42
C ALA A 67 20.66 22.61 6.98
N ALA A 68 20.68 22.98 5.69
CA ALA A 68 21.55 24.02 5.16
C ALA A 68 21.23 25.41 5.73
N VAL A 69 19.94 25.76 5.82
CA VAL A 69 19.47 27.04 6.38
C VAL A 69 19.82 27.18 7.87
N GLU A 70 19.96 26.07 8.57
CA GLU A 70 20.18 26.02 10.02
C GLU A 70 21.63 25.67 10.41
N TRP A 71 22.46 25.30 9.43
CA TRP A 71 23.83 24.81 9.64
C TRP A 71 24.72 25.78 10.45
N ARG A 72 24.53 27.09 10.25
CA ARG A 72 25.35 28.14 10.89
C ARG A 72 25.16 28.24 12.41
N GLY A 73 24.14 27.61 12.99
CA GLY A 73 23.86 27.62 14.44
C GLY A 73 24.17 26.30 15.18
N LEU A 74 24.78 25.31 14.52
CA LEU A 74 24.93 23.96 15.10
C LEU A 74 26.17 23.85 15.99
N SER A 75 26.00 23.86 17.31
CA SER A 75 27.00 23.40 18.30
C SER A 75 26.60 22.06 18.92
N PRO A 76 27.55 21.22 19.40
CA PRO A 76 28.70 20.67 18.70
C PRO A 76 28.30 19.50 17.75
N PRO A 77 29.10 19.22 16.70
CA PRO A 77 28.73 18.30 15.61
C PRO A 77 28.57 16.82 16.02
N ARG A 78 29.12 16.40 17.17
CA ARG A 78 29.20 14.98 17.57
C ARG A 78 27.84 14.28 17.75
N VAL A 79 26.80 15.00 18.15
CA VAL A 79 25.44 14.42 18.34
C VAL A 79 24.51 14.72 17.16
N LYS A 80 24.70 15.88 16.51
CA LYS A 80 23.80 16.38 15.47
C LYS A 80 24.01 15.72 14.11
N VAL A 81 25.28 15.44 13.74
CA VAL A 81 25.59 14.75 12.47
C VAL A 81 24.99 13.33 12.43
N PRO A 82 25.11 12.49 13.47
CA PRO A 82 24.44 11.20 13.50
C PRO A 82 22.91 11.28 13.36
N LEU A 83 22.26 12.26 13.99
CA LEU A 83 20.80 12.45 13.89
C LEU A 83 20.36 12.89 12.49
N LEU A 84 21.13 13.77 11.84
CA LEU A 84 20.89 14.15 10.43
C LEU A 84 21.05 12.94 9.52
N LEU A 85 22.14 12.18 9.67
CA LEU A 85 22.40 10.96 8.88
C LEU A 85 21.31 9.91 9.12
N ALA A 86 20.84 9.75 10.36
CA ALA A 86 19.73 8.87 10.68
C ALA A 86 18.43 9.34 10.02
N GLY A 87 18.14 10.65 10.03
CA GLY A 87 17.00 11.23 9.31
C GLY A 87 17.03 10.92 7.82
N PHE A 88 18.18 11.15 7.16
CA PHE A 88 18.36 10.82 5.74
C PHE A 88 18.28 9.31 5.47
N ALA A 89 18.85 8.49 6.35
CA ALA A 89 18.80 7.03 6.25
C ALA A 89 17.36 6.49 6.40
N VAL A 90 16.55 7.10 7.28
CA VAL A 90 15.12 6.78 7.40
C VAL A 90 14.41 7.05 6.08
N VAL A 91 14.64 8.20 5.45
CA VAL A 91 14.01 8.50 4.15
C VAL A 91 14.44 7.53 3.06
N ALA A 92 15.73 7.18 3.01
CA ALA A 92 16.29 6.33 1.96
C ALA A 92 15.93 4.84 2.11
N ARG A 93 15.70 4.35 3.34
CA ARG A 93 15.61 2.90 3.62
C ARG A 93 14.42 2.46 4.45
N ALA A 94 13.74 3.36 5.14
CA ALA A 94 12.65 2.96 6.00
C ALA A 94 11.35 2.71 5.21
N PRO A 95 10.49 1.82 5.70
CA PRO A 95 9.10 1.73 5.25
C PRO A 95 8.39 3.09 5.36
N ASP A 96 7.41 3.34 4.49
CA ASP A 96 6.75 4.66 4.38
C ASP A 96 6.13 5.16 5.69
N GLN A 97 5.75 4.22 6.55
CA GLN A 97 5.16 4.49 7.86
C GLN A 97 6.13 5.12 8.86
N LEU A 98 7.42 4.94 8.63
CA LEU A 98 8.49 5.52 9.43
C LEU A 98 9.01 6.83 8.85
N LEU A 99 8.61 7.22 7.64
CA LEU A 99 9.00 8.52 7.05
C LEU A 99 8.69 9.71 7.98
N PRO A 100 7.59 9.75 8.75
CA PRO A 100 7.36 10.82 9.72
C PRO A 100 8.42 10.92 10.84
N ALA A 101 9.26 9.91 11.03
CA ALA A 101 10.42 9.99 11.93
C ALA A 101 11.52 10.91 11.40
N ALA A 102 11.64 11.10 10.08
CA ALA A 102 12.67 11.95 9.49
C ALA A 102 12.55 13.44 9.92
N PRO A 103 11.39 14.12 9.81
CA PRO A 103 11.23 15.48 10.31
C PRO A 103 11.38 15.57 11.84
N LEU A 104 11.04 14.52 12.61
CA LEU A 104 11.31 14.45 14.05
C LEU A 104 12.82 14.48 14.33
N LEU A 105 13.59 13.60 13.69
CA LEU A 105 15.04 13.49 13.87
C LEU A 105 15.76 14.78 13.46
N ILE A 106 15.29 15.43 12.40
CA ILE A 106 15.90 16.66 11.90
C ILE A 106 15.52 17.87 12.76
N ALA A 107 14.30 17.95 13.28
CA ALA A 107 13.96 18.96 14.27
C ALA A 107 14.92 18.87 15.48
N LEU A 108 15.16 17.67 15.98
CA LEU A 108 16.10 17.41 17.09
C LEU A 108 17.54 17.76 16.72
N ALA A 109 18.00 17.37 15.52
CA ALA A 109 19.37 17.62 15.08
C ALA A 109 19.68 19.11 14.90
N VAL A 110 18.68 19.88 14.47
CA VAL A 110 18.80 21.30 14.18
C VAL A 110 18.70 22.19 15.43
N SER A 111 18.14 21.67 16.53
CA SER A 111 17.92 22.47 17.74
C SER A 111 19.23 22.96 18.38
N PRO A 112 19.32 24.23 18.83
CA PRO A 112 20.45 24.75 19.59
C PRO A 112 20.56 24.16 21.00
N GLY A 113 19.52 23.50 21.52
CA GLY A 113 19.55 22.80 22.81
C GLY A 113 18.22 22.84 23.57
N PRO A 114 18.20 22.37 24.83
CA PRO A 114 17.02 22.42 25.70
C PRO A 114 16.50 23.84 25.89
N GLY A 115 15.18 24.04 25.91
CA GLY A 115 14.56 25.36 26.06
C GLY A 115 14.41 26.15 24.75
N ASP A 116 14.80 25.56 23.61
CA ASP A 116 14.50 26.10 22.30
C ASP A 116 12.98 26.06 22.04
N ARG A 117 12.36 27.25 22.06
CA ARG A 117 10.93 27.41 21.81
C ARG A 117 10.54 26.97 20.40
N VAL A 118 11.47 27.00 19.46
CA VAL A 118 11.23 26.65 18.06
C VAL A 118 11.25 25.14 17.89
N LEU A 119 12.23 24.45 18.47
CA LEU A 119 12.18 23.00 18.61
C LEU A 119 10.88 22.58 19.26
N THR A 120 10.52 23.22 20.38
CA THR A 120 9.28 22.91 21.09
C THR A 120 8.08 23.06 20.15
N TRP A 121 7.94 24.21 19.49
CA TRP A 121 6.87 24.46 18.52
C TRP A 121 6.83 23.42 17.39
N ARG A 122 7.98 23.09 16.77
CA ARG A 122 8.09 22.08 15.72
C ARG A 122 7.63 20.71 16.20
N LEU A 123 8.13 20.26 17.35
CA LEU A 123 7.80 18.95 17.91
C LEU A 123 6.33 18.88 18.32
N PHE A 124 5.76 19.91 18.96
CA PHE A 124 4.33 19.92 19.31
C PHE A 124 3.44 19.99 18.09
N THR A 125 3.81 20.76 17.09
CA THR A 125 3.10 20.78 15.81
C THR A 125 3.07 19.39 15.20
N LEU A 126 4.24 18.75 15.05
CA LEU A 126 4.33 17.41 14.48
C LEU A 126 3.53 16.40 15.31
N ALA A 127 3.64 16.47 16.64
CA ALA A 127 2.92 15.59 17.54
C ALA A 127 1.40 15.78 17.44
N ALA A 128 0.92 17.02 17.43
CA ALA A 128 -0.50 17.36 17.29
C ALA A 128 -1.05 16.94 15.92
N PHE A 129 -0.29 17.20 14.85
CA PHE A 129 -0.63 16.76 13.50
C PHE A 129 -0.72 15.23 13.42
N LEU A 130 0.31 14.52 13.90
CA LEU A 130 0.30 13.06 13.91
C LEU A 130 -0.85 12.52 14.76
N LEU A 131 -1.11 13.09 15.93
CA LEU A 131 -2.25 12.74 16.77
C LEU A 131 -3.57 12.91 16.02
N LEU A 132 -3.85 14.09 15.44
CA LEU A 132 -5.07 14.35 14.69
C LEU A 132 -5.21 13.41 13.48
N LYS A 133 -4.12 13.17 12.75
CA LYS A 133 -4.08 12.20 11.66
C LYS A 133 -4.39 10.78 12.16
N LYS A 134 -3.87 10.38 13.33
CA LYS A 134 -4.22 9.10 13.95
C LYS A 134 -5.67 9.09 14.41
N LEU A 135 -6.23 10.17 14.95
CA LEU A 135 -7.65 10.22 15.30
C LEU A 135 -8.53 10.06 14.05
N TYR A 136 -8.19 10.76 12.97
CA TYR A 136 -8.85 10.62 11.66
C TYR A 136 -8.79 9.18 11.14
N LEU A 137 -7.60 8.57 11.12
CA LEU A 137 -7.40 7.23 10.57
C LEU A 137 -7.89 6.10 11.48
N PHE A 138 -7.76 6.21 12.81
CA PHE A 138 -7.98 5.12 13.77
C PHE A 138 -9.35 5.18 14.45
N ILE A 139 -9.96 6.36 14.59
CA ILE A 139 -11.28 6.51 15.23
C ILE A 139 -12.35 6.71 14.15
N PRO A 140 -13.40 5.87 14.09
CA PRO A 140 -14.51 6.05 13.15
C PRO A 140 -15.07 7.48 13.13
N ALA A 141 -15.35 8.03 14.31
CA ALA A 141 -15.82 9.41 14.48
C ALA A 141 -14.87 10.47 13.90
N GLY A 142 -13.55 10.25 13.95
CA GLY A 142 -12.57 11.15 13.35
C GLY A 142 -12.69 11.20 11.83
N TRP A 143 -12.93 10.06 11.18
CA TRP A 143 -13.19 9.99 9.75
C TRP A 143 -14.51 10.67 9.38
N TYR A 144 -15.60 10.35 10.08
CA TYR A 144 -16.90 10.99 9.85
C TYR A 144 -16.86 12.51 10.03
N ALA A 145 -16.09 13.00 11.01
CA ALA A 145 -15.86 14.43 11.18
C ALA A 145 -15.10 15.03 9.99
N GLY A 146 -14.07 14.33 9.50
CA GLY A 146 -13.32 14.74 8.31
C GLY A 146 -14.21 14.83 7.07
N GLU A 147 -15.02 13.81 6.82
CA GLU A 147 -16.03 13.78 5.75
C GLU A 147 -17.08 14.88 5.88
N GLY A 148 -17.59 15.11 7.09
CA GLY A 148 -18.57 16.17 7.35
C GLY A 148 -18.01 17.57 7.09
N ILE A 149 -16.77 17.82 7.52
CA ILE A 149 -16.06 19.08 7.21
C ILE A 149 -15.84 19.19 5.69
N ALA A 150 -15.44 18.12 5.03
CA ALA A 150 -15.21 18.10 3.59
C ALA A 150 -16.50 18.40 2.80
N SER A 151 -17.62 17.79 3.19
CA SER A 151 -18.94 18.05 2.62
C SER A 151 -19.41 19.50 2.84
N MET A 152 -19.23 20.03 4.05
CA MET A 152 -19.54 21.44 4.34
C MET A 152 -18.73 22.41 3.47
N ILE A 153 -17.43 22.20 3.35
CA ILE A 153 -16.57 23.03 2.49
C ILE A 153 -16.99 22.90 1.02
N SER A 154 -17.31 21.68 0.57
CA SER A 154 -17.78 21.44 -0.79
C SER A 154 -19.08 22.20 -1.08
N SER A 155 -20.04 22.20 -0.16
CA SER A 155 -21.31 22.95 -0.30
C SER A 155 -21.10 24.46 -0.41
N VAL A 156 -20.18 25.02 0.40
CA VAL A 156 -19.80 26.44 0.30
C VAL A 156 -19.16 26.72 -1.06
N LEU A 157 -18.21 25.88 -1.49
CA LEU A 157 -17.55 26.04 -2.78
C LEU A 157 -18.53 25.91 -3.95
N SER A 158 -19.49 24.98 -3.90
CA SER A 158 -20.53 24.85 -4.92
C SER A 158 -21.37 26.10 -5.07
N SER A 159 -21.72 26.71 -3.93
CA SER A 159 -22.50 27.94 -3.90
C SER A 159 -21.74 29.11 -4.52
N VAL A 160 -20.40 29.16 -4.32
CA VAL A 160 -19.52 30.20 -4.86
C VAL A 160 -19.19 29.97 -6.33
N SER A 161 -18.97 28.72 -6.75
CA SER A 161 -18.60 28.36 -8.13
C SER A 161 -19.78 28.30 -9.08
N GLY A 162 -21.01 28.22 -8.58
CA GLY A 162 -22.21 28.05 -9.38
C GLY A 162 -22.39 26.63 -9.95
N GLY A 163 -21.63 25.64 -9.46
CA GLY A 163 -21.68 24.26 -9.92
C GLY A 163 -21.58 23.24 -8.77
N PRO A 164 -22.17 22.03 -8.90
CA PRO A 164 -22.12 21.02 -7.86
C PRO A 164 -20.69 20.51 -7.68
N LEU A 165 -20.24 20.43 -6.43
CA LEU A 165 -18.91 19.95 -6.04
C LEU A 165 -19.06 19.01 -4.86
N GLN A 166 -18.39 17.86 -4.93
CA GLN A 166 -18.35 16.89 -3.86
C GLN A 166 -16.90 16.46 -3.63
N LEU A 167 -16.17 17.22 -2.82
CA LEU A 167 -14.75 16.98 -2.56
C LEU A 167 -14.58 16.26 -1.22
N GLY A 168 -13.88 15.15 -1.23
CA GLY A 168 -13.47 14.38 -0.06
C GLY A 168 -12.18 14.92 0.58
N PRO A 169 -11.83 14.44 1.79
CA PRO A 169 -10.70 14.92 2.57
C PRO A 169 -9.34 14.94 1.83
N SER A 170 -9.02 13.93 1.00
CA SER A 170 -7.76 13.88 0.25
C SER A 170 -7.69 14.95 -0.82
N THR A 171 -8.76 15.13 -1.61
CA THR A 171 -8.82 16.13 -2.69
C THR A 171 -8.90 17.54 -2.15
N LEU A 172 -9.46 17.72 -0.95
CA LEU A 172 -9.35 18.98 -0.23
C LEU A 172 -7.94 19.19 0.35
N GLY A 173 -7.12 18.15 0.53
CA GLY A 173 -5.81 18.27 1.19
C GLY A 173 -5.94 18.52 2.70
N MET A 174 -6.98 17.96 3.32
CA MET A 174 -7.31 18.17 4.74
C MET A 174 -6.13 17.88 5.69
N PRO A 175 -5.30 16.82 5.51
CA PRO A 175 -4.15 16.61 6.40
C PRO A 175 -3.15 17.78 6.38
N GLY A 176 -2.92 18.36 5.21
CA GLY A 176 -2.12 19.57 5.07
C GLY A 176 -2.74 20.76 5.81
N LEU A 177 -4.06 20.96 5.70
CA LEU A 177 -4.79 21.98 6.45
C LEU A 177 -4.66 21.77 7.97
N LEU A 178 -4.82 20.53 8.44
CA LEU A 178 -4.68 20.19 9.86
C LEU A 178 -3.28 20.49 10.37
N LEU A 179 -2.24 20.18 9.59
CA LEU A 179 -0.86 20.53 9.93
C LEU A 179 -0.69 22.05 10.05
N MET A 180 -1.18 22.82 9.08
CA MET A 180 -1.06 24.28 9.10
C MET A 180 -1.84 24.89 10.27
N ALA A 181 -3.05 24.41 10.53
CA ALA A 181 -3.82 24.80 11.70
C ALA A 181 -3.08 24.48 13.01
N CYS A 182 -2.41 23.33 13.09
CA CYS A 182 -1.56 23.00 14.24
C CYS A 182 -0.36 23.94 14.34
N MET A 183 0.32 24.24 13.24
CA MET A 183 1.48 25.15 13.24
C MET A 183 1.11 26.53 13.75
N VAL A 184 0.01 27.08 13.23
CA VAL A 184 -0.49 28.39 13.62
C VAL A 184 -0.98 28.36 15.07
N GLY A 185 -1.85 27.41 15.42
CA GLY A 185 -2.44 27.33 16.75
C GLY A 185 -1.39 27.10 17.85
N VAL A 186 -0.46 26.17 17.64
CA VAL A 186 0.64 25.91 18.58
C VAL A 186 1.60 27.10 18.62
N GLY A 187 1.91 27.70 17.45
CA GLY A 187 2.76 28.89 17.35
C GLY A 187 2.20 30.05 18.18
N GLU A 188 0.93 30.38 18.00
CA GLU A 188 0.23 31.44 18.74
C GLU A 188 0.23 31.20 20.25
N VAL A 189 0.01 29.96 20.69
CA VAL A 189 0.01 29.62 22.12
C VAL A 189 1.40 29.69 22.74
N MET A 190 2.44 29.25 22.02
CA MET A 190 3.78 29.05 22.58
C MET A 190 4.71 30.24 22.38
N LEU A 191 4.53 31.01 21.31
CA LEU A 191 5.50 32.02 20.88
C LEU A 191 4.96 33.45 21.02
N HIS A 192 3.64 33.67 21.05
CA HIS A 192 3.07 35.03 21.20
C HIS A 192 2.79 35.45 22.66
N PRO A 193 3.06 36.72 23.04
CA PRO A 193 2.63 37.30 24.30
C PRO A 193 1.10 37.28 24.45
N ARG A 194 0.60 37.14 25.68
CA ARG A 194 -0.85 37.06 25.97
C ARG A 194 -1.69 38.21 25.40
N ARG A 195 -1.09 39.38 25.16
CA ARG A 195 -1.76 40.61 24.70
C ARG A 195 -2.17 40.57 23.21
N ASP A 196 -1.51 39.76 22.39
CA ASP A 196 -1.74 39.72 20.93
C ASP A 196 -2.55 38.51 20.44
N ARG A 197 -3.13 37.74 21.37
CA ARG A 197 -3.88 36.50 21.08
C ARG A 197 -5.13 36.70 20.21
N TRP A 198 -5.58 37.92 19.98
CA TRP A 198 -6.66 38.20 19.04
C TRP A 198 -6.24 37.89 17.59
N ARG A 199 -4.94 37.97 17.26
CA ARG A 199 -4.41 37.54 15.95
C ARG A 199 -4.59 36.04 15.72
N ALA A 200 -4.54 35.25 16.79
CA ALA A 200 -4.86 33.82 16.77
C ALA A 200 -6.34 33.52 16.45
N LEU A 201 -7.25 34.51 16.53
CA LEU A 201 -8.65 34.37 16.11
C LEU A 201 -8.86 34.73 14.63
N LEU A 202 -7.99 35.57 14.05
CA LEU A 202 -8.05 35.93 12.62
C LEU A 202 -7.34 34.92 11.72
N SER A 203 -6.33 34.23 12.25
CA SER A 203 -5.54 33.26 11.48
C SER A 203 -6.32 32.03 10.99
N PRO A 204 -7.32 31.45 11.72
CA PRO A 204 -8.12 30.34 11.19
C PRO A 204 -9.07 30.77 10.08
N ALA A 205 -9.62 31.99 10.17
CA ALA A 205 -10.49 32.54 9.12
C ALA A 205 -9.72 32.83 7.83
N LEU A 206 -8.50 33.37 7.95
CA LEU A 206 -7.60 33.57 6.81
C LEU A 206 -7.15 32.23 6.21
N LEU A 207 -6.78 31.26 7.05
CA LEU A 207 -6.47 29.88 6.63
C LEU A 207 -7.64 29.27 5.84
N LEU A 208 -8.87 29.40 6.37
CA LEU A 208 -10.07 28.89 5.72
C LEU A 208 -10.37 29.61 4.40
N ALA A 209 -10.16 30.93 4.33
CA ALA A 209 -10.37 31.72 3.12
C ALA A 209 -9.34 31.39 2.02
N ILE A 210 -8.06 31.27 2.38
CA ILE A 210 -7.01 30.82 1.45
C ILE A 210 -7.36 29.42 0.98
N TYR A 211 -7.72 28.53 1.90
CA TYR A 211 -8.09 27.17 1.59
C TYR A 211 -9.31 27.08 0.67
N ALA A 212 -10.36 27.86 0.91
CA ALA A 212 -11.51 27.97 0.02
C ALA A 212 -11.10 28.49 -1.37
N GLY A 213 -10.23 29.50 -1.44
CA GLY A 213 -9.65 29.99 -2.69
C GLY A 213 -8.85 28.91 -3.43
N THR A 214 -8.13 28.05 -2.69
CA THR A 214 -7.40 26.93 -3.27
C THR A 214 -8.29 25.81 -3.79
N GLY A 215 -9.37 25.49 -3.06
CA GLY A 215 -10.40 24.55 -3.52
C GLY A 215 -11.12 25.06 -4.77
N TRP A 216 -11.42 26.35 -4.81
CA TRP A 216 -11.97 27.00 -6.00
C TRP A 216 -10.99 26.95 -7.20
N ALA A 217 -9.71 27.24 -6.98
CA ALA A 217 -8.70 27.15 -8.04
C ALA A 217 -8.60 25.74 -8.62
N ARG A 218 -8.69 24.69 -7.78
CA ARG A 218 -8.73 23.30 -8.25
C ARG A 218 -9.92 22.97 -9.13
N VAL A 219 -11.05 23.60 -8.88
CA VAL A 219 -12.27 23.42 -9.67
C VAL A 219 -12.21 24.23 -10.97
N ALA A 220 -11.59 25.40 -10.92
CA ALA A 220 -11.43 26.25 -12.09
C ALA A 220 -10.30 25.79 -13.05
N MET A 221 -9.24 25.15 -12.54
CA MET A 221 -8.07 24.74 -13.34
C MET A 221 -8.32 23.64 -14.39
N PRO A 222 -9.23 22.67 -14.21
CA PRO A 222 -9.62 21.74 -15.28
C PRO A 222 -10.11 22.46 -16.56
N ALA A 223 -10.65 23.68 -16.44
CA ALA A 223 -10.99 24.51 -17.60
C ALA A 223 -9.77 25.02 -18.38
N LEU A 224 -8.55 24.89 -17.84
CA LEU A 224 -7.28 25.28 -18.49
C LEU A 224 -6.65 24.15 -19.31
N ALA A 225 -7.32 23.01 -19.48
CA ALA A 225 -6.87 21.88 -20.31
C ALA A 225 -5.47 21.29 -19.96
N LEU A 226 -5.02 21.44 -18.70
CA LEU A 226 -3.82 20.78 -18.23
C LEU A 226 -4.06 19.27 -18.02
N PRO A 227 -3.09 18.38 -18.32
CA PRO A 227 -3.24 16.95 -18.07
C PRO A 227 -3.57 16.65 -16.61
N SER A 228 -4.58 15.81 -16.35
CA SER A 228 -5.12 15.49 -15.02
C SER A 228 -4.06 14.92 -14.03
N SER A 229 -3.06 14.20 -14.54
CA SER A 229 -1.96 13.66 -13.73
C SER A 229 -0.98 14.75 -13.26
N VAL A 230 -0.89 15.86 -13.98
CA VAL A 230 0.00 16.98 -13.69
C VAL A 230 -0.68 17.98 -12.74
N THR A 231 -2.00 18.14 -12.82
CA THR A 231 -2.77 19.14 -12.06
C THR A 231 -2.93 18.83 -10.57
N GLU A 232 -2.89 17.57 -10.13
CA GLU A 232 -3.11 17.26 -8.70
C GLU A 232 -1.85 17.39 -7.82
N TRP A 233 -0.70 16.90 -8.29
CA TRP A 233 0.58 17.04 -7.57
C TRP A 233 1.05 18.49 -7.60
N GLN A 234 1.00 19.13 -8.78
CA GLN A 234 1.27 20.56 -8.90
C GLN A 234 0.23 21.35 -8.14
N GLY A 235 -1.05 20.95 -8.16
CA GLY A 235 -2.08 21.53 -7.32
C GLY A 235 -1.64 21.54 -5.86
N ASN A 236 -1.47 20.37 -5.23
CA ASN A 236 -1.04 20.29 -3.82
C ASN A 236 0.19 21.16 -3.52
N LEU A 237 1.26 21.09 -4.32
CA LEU A 237 2.46 21.91 -4.12
C LEU A 237 2.23 23.41 -4.32
N LEU A 238 1.56 23.80 -5.41
CA LEU A 238 1.16 25.16 -5.72
C LEU A 238 0.10 25.69 -4.74
N LEU A 239 -0.53 24.83 -3.93
CA LEU A 239 -1.41 25.23 -2.84
C LEU A 239 -0.65 25.40 -1.52
N PHE A 240 0.29 24.50 -1.22
CA PHE A 240 1.09 24.59 0.00
C PHE A 240 2.04 25.79 -0.01
N VAL A 241 2.56 26.18 -1.17
CA VAL A 241 3.48 27.32 -1.28
C VAL A 241 2.78 28.65 -0.95
N PRO A 242 1.67 29.06 -1.59
CA PRO A 242 0.95 30.29 -1.24
C PRO A 242 0.35 30.26 0.16
N LEU A 243 -0.17 29.11 0.61
CA LEU A 243 -0.69 28.97 1.98
C LEU A 243 0.43 29.20 2.99
N ALA A 244 1.60 28.58 2.79
CA ALA A 244 2.73 28.81 3.67
C ALA A 244 3.27 30.24 3.59
N VAL A 245 3.30 30.84 2.40
CA VAL A 245 3.69 32.24 2.18
C VAL A 245 2.70 33.19 2.89
N ALA A 246 1.40 32.91 2.86
CA ALA A 246 0.39 33.70 3.54
C ALA A 246 0.39 33.52 5.06
N LEU A 247 0.99 32.43 5.57
CA LEU A 247 1.20 32.20 6.99
C LEU A 247 2.46 32.86 7.55
N VAL A 248 3.39 33.29 6.69
CA VAL A 248 4.62 34.01 7.07
C VAL A 248 4.35 35.19 8.02
N PRO A 249 3.37 36.08 7.77
CA PRO A 249 3.10 37.23 8.65
C PRO A 249 2.53 36.84 10.02
N LEU A 250 1.98 35.62 10.13
CA LEU A 250 1.37 35.06 11.34
C LEU A 250 2.36 34.21 12.15
N MET A 251 3.55 33.93 11.60
CA MET A 251 4.61 33.28 12.36
C MET A 251 5.27 34.33 13.28
N PRO A 252 5.41 34.05 14.58
CA PRO A 252 6.02 34.98 15.52
C PRO A 252 7.50 35.16 15.21
N LEU A 253 7.86 36.34 14.71
CA LEU A 253 9.22 36.72 14.31
C LEU A 253 10.06 37.30 15.46
N GLY A 254 9.66 37.06 16.71
CA GLY A 254 10.36 37.60 17.87
C GLY A 254 11.76 37.01 18.01
N GLU A 255 12.75 37.86 18.24
CA GLU A 255 14.08 37.43 18.70
C GLU A 255 13.90 36.48 19.88
N ALA A 256 14.36 35.23 19.72
CA ALA A 256 14.31 34.23 20.76
C ALA A 256 15.12 34.77 21.94
N GLY A 257 14.43 35.29 22.96
CA GLY A 257 15.06 35.83 24.16
C GLY A 257 16.03 34.80 24.74
N GLU A 258 17.13 35.29 25.31
CA GLU A 258 18.25 34.46 25.77
C GLU A 258 17.79 33.21 26.54
N PRO A 259 18.42 32.05 26.27
CA PRO A 259 18.05 30.78 26.88
C PRO A 259 18.10 30.94 28.40
N ARG A 260 16.93 30.89 29.05
CA ARG A 260 16.85 30.91 30.51
C ARG A 260 17.58 29.68 31.04
N SER A 261 18.65 29.89 31.79
CA SER A 261 19.32 28.84 32.56
C SER A 261 18.29 28.15 33.45
N ARG A 262 18.05 26.87 33.17
CA ARG A 262 17.09 26.06 33.91
C ARG A 262 17.73 24.75 34.34
N PRO A 263 17.24 24.17 35.45
CA PRO A 263 17.94 23.14 36.21
C PRO A 263 18.16 21.91 35.36
N GLU A 264 19.27 21.23 35.64
CA GLU A 264 19.66 19.96 35.04
C GLU A 264 18.46 19.05 34.84
N ALA A 265 18.18 18.72 33.58
CA ALA A 265 17.13 17.78 33.25
C ALA A 265 17.46 16.44 33.91
N SER A 266 16.78 16.15 35.03
CA SER A 266 17.06 14.93 35.79
C SER A 266 16.83 13.69 34.92
N TRP A 267 17.75 12.73 34.99
CA TRP A 267 17.68 11.40 34.36
C TRP A 267 16.31 10.70 34.50
N ARG A 268 15.52 11.09 35.51
CA ARG A 268 14.15 10.64 35.74
C ARG A 268 13.19 10.95 34.59
N CYS A 269 13.39 12.08 33.89
CA CYS A 269 12.59 12.43 32.70
C CYS A 269 12.93 11.57 31.50
N ALA A 270 14.22 11.31 31.27
CA ALA A 270 14.67 10.39 30.23
C ALA A 270 14.18 8.96 30.52
N ALA A 271 14.26 8.50 31.78
CA ALA A 271 13.76 7.20 32.19
C ALA A 271 12.23 7.07 32.00
N ALA A 272 11.45 8.10 32.35
CA ALA A 272 10.00 8.11 32.14
C ALA A 272 9.63 8.10 30.64
N LEU A 273 10.38 8.82 29.81
CA LEU A 273 10.22 8.83 28.36
C LEU A 273 10.52 7.46 27.74
N THR A 274 11.65 6.85 28.12
CA THR A 274 12.02 5.51 27.67
C THR A 274 11.00 4.48 28.14
N ALA A 275 10.50 4.57 29.38
CA ALA A 275 9.45 3.70 29.89
C ALA A 275 8.12 3.88 29.15
N ALA A 276 7.75 5.09 28.76
CA ALA A 276 6.55 5.35 27.96
C ALA A 276 6.66 4.76 26.55
N ILE A 277 7.80 4.97 25.87
CA ILE A 277 8.07 4.39 24.55
C ILE A 277 8.11 2.86 24.63
N ALA A 278 8.78 2.31 25.64
CA ALA A 278 8.83 0.87 25.88
C ALA A 278 7.44 0.31 26.22
N GLY A 279 6.64 1.01 27.02
CA GLY A 279 5.27 0.65 27.34
C GLY A 279 4.37 0.62 26.11
N VAL A 280 4.44 1.66 25.26
CA VAL A 280 3.75 1.67 23.97
C VAL A 280 4.22 0.52 23.11
N ALA A 281 5.53 0.29 22.96
CA ALA A 281 6.08 -0.81 22.17
C ALA A 281 5.65 -2.20 22.68
N ILE A 282 5.62 -2.41 23.99
CA ILE A 282 5.19 -3.68 24.63
C ILE A 282 3.68 -3.88 24.46
N VAL A 283 2.87 -2.85 24.70
CA VAL A 283 1.41 -2.92 24.46
C VAL A 283 1.13 -3.19 22.99
N SER A 284 1.79 -2.45 22.10
CA SER A 284 1.77 -2.69 20.66
C SER A 284 2.14 -4.12 20.28
N ALA A 285 3.21 -4.68 20.87
CA ALA A 285 3.65 -6.05 20.62
C ALA A 285 2.73 -7.11 21.23
N THR A 286 1.97 -6.78 22.29
CA THR A 286 1.01 -7.68 22.94
C THR A 286 -0.39 -7.60 22.33
N VAL A 287 -0.74 -6.45 21.73
CA VAL A 287 -1.94 -6.24 20.90
C VAL A 287 -1.72 -6.77 19.48
N ALA A 288 -0.45 -6.92 19.03
CA ALA A 288 -0.12 -7.61 17.80
C ALA A 288 -0.84 -8.96 17.75
N GLY A 289 -1.77 -9.06 16.79
CA GLY A 289 -2.76 -10.13 16.77
C GLY A 289 -2.10 -11.50 16.86
N ARG A 290 -2.60 -12.34 17.76
CA ARG A 290 -2.36 -13.78 17.64
C ARG A 290 -2.82 -14.20 16.23
N PRO A 291 -2.09 -15.08 15.53
CA PRO A 291 -2.57 -15.61 14.26
C PRO A 291 -3.99 -16.15 14.47
N GLY A 292 -4.95 -15.57 13.75
CA GLY A 292 -6.32 -16.07 13.76
C GLY A 292 -6.32 -17.54 13.39
N ARG A 293 -7.22 -18.32 14.01
CA ARG A 293 -7.30 -19.76 13.72
C ARG A 293 -8.14 -19.98 12.46
N PRO A 294 -7.75 -20.92 11.57
CA PRO A 294 -8.59 -21.29 10.45
C PRO A 294 -9.91 -21.88 10.98
N GLY A 295 -11.01 -21.55 10.30
CA GLY A 295 -12.36 -21.98 10.65
C GLY A 295 -13.07 -22.70 9.50
N ASN A 296 -14.38 -22.82 9.63
CA ASN A 296 -15.29 -23.34 8.62
C ASN A 296 -15.80 -22.18 7.75
N LEU A 297 -15.50 -22.21 6.47
CA LEU A 297 -15.95 -21.26 5.47
C LEU A 297 -17.02 -21.89 4.59
N LEU A 298 -18.15 -21.19 4.44
CA LEU A 298 -19.16 -21.48 3.44
C LEU A 298 -19.08 -20.45 2.31
N ILE A 299 -18.82 -20.90 1.09
CA ILE A 299 -18.88 -20.08 -0.14
C ILE A 299 -20.25 -20.27 -0.76
N PHE A 300 -21.01 -19.18 -0.86
CA PHE A 300 -22.36 -19.19 -1.39
C PHE A 300 -22.35 -18.96 -2.92
N MET A 301 -22.67 -20.00 -3.69
CA MET A 301 -22.60 -19.99 -5.16
C MET A 301 -23.93 -19.59 -5.79
N ASP A 302 -24.28 -18.33 -5.65
CA ASP A 302 -25.57 -17.80 -6.10
C ASP A 302 -25.43 -16.39 -6.67
N GLY A 303 -24.25 -16.11 -7.19
CA GLY A 303 -23.91 -14.82 -7.76
C GLY A 303 -23.54 -14.90 -9.23
N ALA A 304 -23.69 -13.75 -9.91
CA ALA A 304 -23.30 -13.53 -11.30
C ALA A 304 -21.77 -13.35 -11.40
N ILE A 305 -21.05 -14.42 -11.10
CA ILE A 305 -19.59 -14.50 -11.24
C ILE A 305 -19.22 -15.88 -11.81
N PRO A 306 -18.24 -15.97 -12.72
CA PRO A 306 -17.85 -17.27 -13.24
C PRO A 306 -17.09 -18.05 -12.15
N TRP A 307 -17.61 -19.20 -11.76
CA TRP A 307 -17.01 -20.04 -10.71
C TRP A 307 -16.01 -21.05 -11.29
N GLY A 308 -15.01 -21.44 -10.51
CA GLY A 308 -14.05 -22.50 -10.85
C GLY A 308 -12.65 -22.03 -11.24
N MET A 309 -11.83 -22.97 -11.69
CA MET A 309 -10.45 -22.71 -12.15
C MET A 309 -10.46 -22.12 -13.58
N PRO A 310 -9.33 -21.54 -14.05
CA PRO A 310 -9.22 -21.06 -15.43
C PRO A 310 -9.62 -22.13 -16.44
N ALA A 311 -10.36 -21.74 -17.48
CA ALA A 311 -10.76 -22.63 -18.57
C ALA A 311 -9.54 -23.21 -19.29
N PRO A 312 -9.64 -24.36 -19.99
CA PRO A 312 -8.55 -24.90 -20.79
C PRO A 312 -8.00 -23.87 -21.80
N PRO A 313 -6.71 -23.96 -22.20
CA PRO A 313 -6.07 -22.96 -23.07
C PRO A 313 -6.79 -22.76 -24.41
N GLN A 314 -7.42 -23.81 -24.95
CA GLN A 314 -8.13 -23.80 -26.23
C GLN A 314 -9.58 -23.28 -26.13
N ALA A 315 -10.08 -22.99 -24.93
CA ALA A 315 -11.43 -22.48 -24.76
C ALA A 315 -11.53 -21.02 -25.23
N GLN A 316 -12.69 -20.64 -25.78
CA GLN A 316 -12.98 -19.23 -26.12
C GLN A 316 -12.88 -18.32 -24.88
N GLU A 317 -13.13 -18.86 -23.69
CA GLU A 317 -12.98 -18.20 -22.39
C GLU A 317 -11.61 -18.45 -21.71
N ARG A 318 -10.54 -18.75 -22.47
CA ARG A 318 -9.21 -19.07 -21.89
C ARG A 318 -8.66 -17.97 -20.96
N LEU A 319 -9.01 -16.72 -21.24
CA LEU A 319 -8.68 -15.52 -20.45
C LEU A 319 -9.72 -15.19 -19.38
N SER A 320 -10.54 -16.16 -18.96
CA SER A 320 -11.51 -16.00 -17.86
C SER A 320 -10.82 -15.90 -16.48
N ASP A 321 -9.84 -15.01 -16.39
CA ASP A 321 -9.10 -14.65 -15.18
C ASP A 321 -10.06 -14.25 -14.05
N GLY A 322 -11.18 -13.61 -14.39
CA GLY A 322 -12.24 -13.23 -13.46
C GLY A 322 -12.98 -14.40 -12.77
N ARG A 323 -12.56 -15.65 -13.00
CA ARG A 323 -13.10 -16.83 -12.31
C ARG A 323 -12.69 -16.91 -10.84
N VAL A 324 -13.54 -17.56 -10.04
CA VAL A 324 -13.30 -17.80 -8.60
C VAL A 324 -13.24 -19.29 -8.32
N GLY A 325 -12.03 -19.85 -8.22
CA GLY A 325 -11.81 -21.27 -7.91
C GLY A 325 -10.59 -21.51 -7.04
N LEU A 326 -9.50 -20.75 -7.23
CA LEU A 326 -8.25 -20.88 -6.49
C LEU A 326 -8.40 -20.58 -4.99
N ILE A 327 -9.42 -19.81 -4.62
CA ILE A 327 -9.73 -19.46 -3.22
C ILE A 327 -9.91 -20.71 -2.34
N ASP A 328 -10.54 -21.76 -2.85
CA ASP A 328 -10.78 -23.00 -2.09
C ASP A 328 -9.46 -23.74 -1.76
N PRO A 329 -8.69 -24.25 -2.74
CA PRO A 329 -7.44 -24.94 -2.45
C PRO A 329 -6.45 -24.04 -1.69
N TYR A 330 -6.46 -22.73 -1.94
CA TYR A 330 -5.68 -21.77 -1.16
C TYR A 330 -6.06 -21.77 0.32
N LEU A 331 -7.32 -21.52 0.66
CA LEU A 331 -7.74 -21.47 2.07
C LEU A 331 -7.64 -22.83 2.77
N ARG A 332 -7.90 -23.94 2.07
CA ARG A 332 -7.62 -25.28 2.61
C ARG A 332 -6.16 -25.49 2.94
N SER A 333 -5.25 -24.97 2.12
CA SER A 333 -3.81 -25.03 2.40
C SER A 333 -3.43 -24.28 3.68
N LEU A 334 -4.22 -23.29 4.10
CA LEU A 334 -4.06 -22.58 5.37
C LEU A 334 -4.75 -23.29 6.55
N GLY A 335 -5.48 -24.38 6.29
CA GLY A 335 -6.18 -25.19 7.29
C GLY A 335 -7.68 -24.92 7.41
N PHE A 336 -8.28 -24.09 6.54
CA PHE A 336 -9.73 -23.87 6.54
C PHE A 336 -10.48 -25.10 6.06
N ARG A 337 -11.69 -25.30 6.59
CA ARG A 337 -12.67 -26.22 6.01
C ARG A 337 -13.60 -25.42 5.13
N VAL A 338 -13.44 -25.56 3.81
CA VAL A 338 -14.26 -24.84 2.84
C VAL A 338 -15.41 -25.72 2.39
N ALA A 339 -16.62 -25.18 2.32
CA ALA A 339 -17.80 -25.81 1.76
C ALA A 339 -18.42 -24.89 0.71
N TRP A 340 -18.76 -25.45 -0.44
CA TRP A 340 -19.48 -24.74 -1.49
C TRP A 340 -20.96 -25.05 -1.36
N HIS A 341 -21.81 -24.02 -1.33
CA HIS A 341 -23.26 -24.17 -1.12
C HIS A 341 -24.05 -23.61 -2.31
N ARG A 342 -25.04 -24.38 -2.78
CA ARG A 342 -26.07 -23.96 -3.74
C ARG A 342 -27.45 -24.14 -3.12
N GLY A 343 -28.40 -23.28 -3.47
CA GLY A 343 -29.76 -23.30 -2.95
C GLY A 343 -29.92 -22.45 -1.71
N GLU A 344 -30.98 -22.69 -0.93
CA GLU A 344 -31.37 -21.75 0.14
C GLU A 344 -30.39 -21.70 1.31
N LEU A 345 -30.11 -20.49 1.83
CA LEU A 345 -29.35 -20.28 3.05
C LEU A 345 -30.20 -20.56 4.31
N THR A 346 -30.39 -21.83 4.61
CA THR A 346 -31.13 -22.26 5.81
C THR A 346 -30.25 -22.23 7.06
N ARG A 347 -30.87 -22.22 8.26
CA ARG A 347 -30.16 -22.38 9.54
C ARG A 347 -29.25 -23.61 9.54
N ARG A 348 -29.73 -24.72 8.97
CA ARG A 348 -29.00 -25.98 8.88
C ARG A 348 -27.77 -25.87 7.97
N ALA A 349 -27.88 -25.15 6.85
CA ALA A 349 -26.74 -24.91 5.96
C ALA A 349 -25.63 -24.07 6.64
N LEU A 350 -26.04 -23.20 7.57
CA LEU A 350 -25.14 -22.34 8.34
C LEU A 350 -24.66 -22.97 9.66
N GLU A 351 -25.11 -24.19 9.99
CA GLU A 351 -24.65 -24.90 11.19
C GLU A 351 -23.17 -25.23 11.06
N ARG A 352 -22.39 -24.90 12.11
CA ARG A 352 -20.93 -25.11 12.17
C ARG A 352 -20.14 -24.28 11.15
N THR A 353 -20.74 -23.30 10.50
CA THR A 353 -20.02 -22.30 9.71
C THR A 353 -19.50 -21.21 10.64
N ASP A 354 -18.29 -20.70 10.37
CA ASP A 354 -17.72 -19.54 11.05
C ASP A 354 -17.75 -18.29 10.15
N VAL A 355 -17.57 -18.49 8.83
CA VAL A 355 -17.54 -17.43 7.82
C VAL A 355 -18.43 -17.81 6.64
N VAL A 356 -19.26 -16.87 6.16
CA VAL A 356 -20.01 -16.96 4.91
C VAL A 356 -19.43 -15.95 3.92
N LEU A 357 -19.02 -16.40 2.75
CA LEU A 357 -18.62 -15.55 1.63
C LEU A 357 -19.73 -15.52 0.58
N VAL A 358 -20.18 -14.31 0.24
CA VAL A 358 -21.11 -14.04 -0.85
C VAL A 358 -20.41 -13.13 -1.86
N MET A 359 -20.45 -13.50 -3.14
CA MET A 359 -19.85 -12.72 -4.23
C MET A 359 -20.89 -12.51 -5.33
N ASN A 360 -21.02 -11.27 -5.82
CA ASN A 360 -21.97 -10.85 -6.85
C ASN A 360 -23.39 -11.44 -6.71
N LEU A 361 -24.01 -11.35 -5.52
CA LEU A 361 -25.38 -11.82 -5.28
C LEU A 361 -26.38 -11.17 -6.25
N ASN A 362 -26.92 -11.93 -7.20
CA ASN A 362 -27.76 -11.43 -8.30
C ASN A 362 -29.24 -11.78 -8.13
N ARG A 363 -29.64 -12.27 -6.95
CA ARG A 363 -31.05 -12.48 -6.59
C ARG A 363 -31.36 -11.97 -5.20
N PHE A 364 -32.64 -11.74 -4.96
CA PHE A 364 -33.11 -11.49 -3.61
C PHE A 364 -33.08 -12.80 -2.80
N LEU A 365 -32.45 -12.72 -1.63
CA LEU A 365 -32.68 -13.69 -0.57
C LEU A 365 -34.09 -13.47 -0.03
N ASP A 366 -34.84 -14.54 0.18
CA ASP A 366 -36.16 -14.42 0.79
C ASP A 366 -36.03 -14.04 2.29
N GLU A 367 -37.18 -13.82 2.95
CA GLU A 367 -37.19 -13.45 4.36
C GLU A 367 -36.60 -14.52 5.28
N ARG A 368 -36.74 -15.81 4.94
CA ARG A 368 -36.23 -16.93 5.74
C ARG A 368 -34.72 -17.05 5.63
N GLU A 369 -34.19 -16.95 4.42
CA GLU A 369 -32.75 -16.92 4.14
C GLU A 369 -32.09 -15.71 4.79
N THR A 370 -32.69 -14.53 4.61
CA THR A 370 -32.21 -13.28 5.22
C THR A 370 -32.19 -13.39 6.74
N ALA A 371 -33.27 -13.91 7.35
CA ALA A 371 -33.33 -14.11 8.80
C ALA A 371 -32.32 -15.15 9.30
N ALA A 372 -32.10 -16.24 8.57
CA ALA A 372 -31.13 -17.27 8.92
C ALA A 372 -29.69 -16.72 8.88
N LEU A 373 -29.35 -15.98 7.83
CA LEU A 373 -28.04 -15.37 7.67
C LEU A 373 -27.77 -14.31 8.76
N TRP A 374 -28.73 -13.42 9.04
CA TRP A 374 -28.57 -12.43 10.09
C TRP A 374 -28.54 -13.03 11.49
N GLU A 375 -29.28 -14.11 11.73
CA GLU A 375 -29.18 -14.86 12.99
C GLU A 375 -27.80 -15.53 13.16
N PHE A 376 -27.23 -16.07 12.08
CA PHE A 376 -25.86 -16.59 12.06
C PHE A 376 -24.85 -15.49 12.44
N VAL A 377 -24.92 -14.31 11.81
CA VAL A 377 -24.03 -13.19 12.15
C VAL A 377 -24.26 -12.76 13.59
N ARG A 378 -25.51 -12.57 14.03
CA ARG A 378 -25.84 -12.16 15.40
C ARG A 378 -25.23 -13.06 16.47
N ARG A 379 -25.12 -14.36 16.20
CA ARG A 379 -24.55 -15.37 17.13
C ARG A 379 -23.02 -15.39 17.17
N GLY A 380 -22.33 -14.75 16.23
CA GLY A 380 -20.87 -14.70 16.19
C GLY A 380 -20.26 -15.01 14.83
N GLY A 381 -21.06 -15.43 13.84
CA GLY A 381 -20.61 -15.67 12.48
C GLY A 381 -20.13 -14.41 11.77
N THR A 382 -19.33 -14.58 10.73
CA THR A 382 -18.88 -13.47 9.87
C THR A 382 -19.48 -13.57 8.48
N LEU A 383 -20.07 -12.47 8.00
CA LEU A 383 -20.48 -12.31 6.60
C LEU A 383 -19.42 -11.49 5.85
N ILE A 384 -18.87 -12.04 4.77
CA ILE A 384 -18.06 -11.32 3.79
C ILE A 384 -18.90 -11.17 2.52
N ALA A 385 -19.16 -9.94 2.11
CA ALA A 385 -19.91 -9.62 0.90
C ALA A 385 -19.01 -8.85 -0.08
N CYS A 386 -18.84 -9.39 -1.29
CA CYS A 386 -18.08 -8.73 -2.35
C CYS A 386 -19.03 -8.45 -3.53
N GLY A 387 -19.23 -7.17 -3.82
CA GLY A 387 -20.05 -6.74 -4.96
C GLY A 387 -19.22 -6.16 -6.09
N ASP A 388 -19.92 -5.51 -7.02
CA ASP A 388 -19.33 -4.94 -8.22
C ASP A 388 -20.12 -3.69 -8.66
N HIS A 389 -19.54 -2.91 -9.57
CA HIS A 389 -20.06 -1.62 -10.05
C HIS A 389 -21.22 -1.72 -11.05
N THR A 390 -21.44 -2.89 -11.63
CA THR A 390 -22.19 -3.00 -12.88
C THR A 390 -23.71 -2.99 -12.76
N ASP A 391 -24.28 -3.00 -11.54
CA ASP A 391 -25.71 -3.32 -11.25
C ASP A 391 -26.32 -4.40 -12.18
N TYR A 392 -25.45 -5.27 -12.72
CA TYR A 392 -25.80 -6.14 -13.82
C TYR A 392 -26.70 -7.22 -13.26
N SER A 393 -27.93 -7.34 -13.77
CA SER A 393 -28.94 -8.21 -13.17
C SER A 393 -29.37 -7.82 -11.74
N GLY A 394 -29.29 -6.55 -11.37
CA GLY A 394 -29.83 -6.04 -10.09
C GLY A 394 -28.97 -6.37 -8.86
N LEU A 395 -27.69 -6.67 -9.06
CA LEU A 395 -26.69 -6.99 -8.02
C LEU A 395 -26.75 -6.02 -6.84
N MET A 396 -26.81 -4.73 -7.14
CA MET A 396 -26.77 -3.70 -6.13
C MET A 396 -28.02 -3.68 -5.27
N THR A 397 -29.17 -3.84 -5.92
CA THR A 397 -30.45 -3.84 -5.24
C THR A 397 -30.54 -5.05 -4.29
N ALA A 398 -30.06 -6.21 -4.75
CA ALA A 398 -29.98 -7.41 -3.92
C ALA A 398 -29.06 -7.21 -2.69
N TYR A 399 -27.86 -6.68 -2.89
CA TYR A 399 -26.94 -6.42 -1.79
C TYR A 399 -27.43 -5.35 -0.82
N ASN A 400 -27.96 -4.24 -1.32
CA ASN A 400 -28.44 -3.14 -0.48
C ASN A 400 -29.64 -3.56 0.36
N ARG A 401 -30.49 -4.46 -0.15
CA ARG A 401 -31.55 -5.10 0.65
C ARG A 401 -30.96 -6.00 1.74
N LEU A 402 -29.96 -6.83 1.41
CA LEU A 402 -29.30 -7.69 2.38
C LEU A 402 -28.61 -6.87 3.49
N LEU A 403 -27.87 -5.82 3.12
CA LEU A 403 -27.01 -5.03 4.01
C LEU A 403 -27.71 -3.86 4.73
N ALA A 404 -28.98 -3.59 4.42
CA ALA A 404 -29.79 -2.55 5.06
C ALA A 404 -29.66 -2.50 6.61
N PRO A 405 -29.58 -3.64 7.35
CA PRO A 405 -29.49 -3.61 8.81
C PRO A 405 -28.19 -3.07 9.40
N VAL A 406 -27.14 -2.85 8.59
CA VAL A 406 -25.79 -2.58 9.11
C VAL A 406 -25.13 -1.30 8.61
N GLY A 407 -25.88 -0.43 7.92
CA GLY A 407 -25.39 0.89 7.51
C GLY A 407 -24.31 0.85 6.44
N ILE A 408 -24.27 -0.20 5.60
CA ILE A 408 -23.37 -0.29 4.45
C ILE A 408 -24.24 -0.51 3.21
N ALA A 409 -23.99 0.26 2.15
CA ALA A 409 -24.65 0.09 0.86
C ALA A 409 -23.65 0.29 -0.28
N PHE A 410 -23.84 -0.43 -1.37
CA PHE A 410 -23.17 -0.19 -2.64
C PHE A 410 -23.79 1.02 -3.33
N ASN A 411 -22.95 1.91 -3.85
CA ASN A 411 -23.35 3.02 -4.71
C ASN A 411 -23.29 2.61 -6.18
N PHE A 412 -24.24 3.10 -6.99
CA PHE A 412 -24.30 2.75 -8.41
C PHE A 412 -23.33 3.63 -9.17
N ASP A 413 -22.07 3.27 -9.05
CA ASP A 413 -20.93 4.00 -9.57
C ASP A 413 -19.77 3.05 -9.87
N SER A 414 -18.75 3.58 -10.52
CA SER A 414 -17.42 3.03 -10.65
C SER A 414 -16.47 3.88 -9.82
N ALA A 415 -15.83 3.26 -8.84
CA ALA A 415 -14.75 3.88 -8.09
C ALA A 415 -13.46 3.82 -8.91
N VAL A 416 -12.98 4.98 -9.35
CA VAL A 416 -11.85 5.11 -10.28
C VAL A 416 -10.77 6.01 -9.68
N PRO A 417 -9.47 5.63 -9.72
CA PRO A 417 -8.39 6.53 -9.33
C PRO A 417 -8.14 7.62 -10.39
N PHE A 418 -7.80 8.86 -10.00
CA PHE A 418 -7.69 10.01 -10.93
C PHE A 418 -6.68 9.85 -12.07
N ALA A 419 -5.61 9.09 -11.86
CA ALA A 419 -4.51 8.99 -12.82
C ALA A 419 -4.56 7.68 -13.66
N GLY A 420 -5.76 7.09 -13.80
CA GLY A 420 -6.00 5.86 -14.56
C GLY A 420 -6.11 4.62 -13.68
N SER A 421 -6.91 3.65 -14.13
CA SER A 421 -7.41 2.46 -13.39
C SER A 421 -6.38 1.63 -12.62
N ASP A 422 -5.09 1.78 -12.93
CA ASP A 422 -3.99 1.01 -12.33
C ASP A 422 -3.40 1.61 -11.05
N LEU A 423 -3.87 2.79 -10.64
CA LEU A 423 -3.21 3.61 -9.60
C LEU A 423 -3.83 3.57 -8.21
N TRP A 424 -4.78 2.67 -7.94
CA TRP A 424 -5.11 2.36 -6.54
C TRP A 424 -3.86 2.05 -5.70
N ARG A 425 -2.81 1.52 -6.35
CA ARG A 425 -1.46 1.30 -5.81
C ARG A 425 -0.85 2.47 -5.02
N MET A 426 -1.21 3.70 -5.38
CA MET A 426 -0.66 4.92 -4.79
C MET A 426 -1.70 5.72 -4.00
N ALA A 427 -2.96 5.30 -4.10
CA ALA A 427 -4.13 6.01 -3.67
C ALA A 427 -4.84 5.30 -2.49
N LEU A 428 -4.64 4.00 -2.29
CA LEU A 428 -5.32 3.29 -1.21
C LEU A 428 -4.76 3.68 0.16
N ALA A 429 -5.68 3.97 1.08
CA ALA A 429 -5.41 4.04 2.50
C ALA A 429 -6.19 2.96 3.24
N PHE A 430 -5.46 2.27 4.12
CA PHE A 430 -6.04 1.36 5.08
C PHE A 430 -6.29 2.05 6.39
N ARG A 431 -7.48 1.82 6.92
CA ARG A 431 -7.73 2.09 8.33
C ARG A 431 -7.17 0.92 9.14
N PRO A 432 -6.71 1.17 10.37
CA PRO A 432 -6.04 0.17 11.20
C PRO A 432 -7.07 -0.85 11.65
N VAL A 433 -7.10 -1.93 10.90
CA VAL A 433 -7.82 -3.16 11.18
C VAL A 433 -6.77 -4.25 11.33
N SER A 434 -6.99 -5.18 12.26
CA SER A 434 -5.98 -6.19 12.59
C SER A 434 -5.63 -7.10 11.40
N PHE A 435 -6.51 -7.19 10.40
CA PHE A 435 -6.26 -7.93 9.17
C PHE A 435 -5.55 -7.12 8.09
N ALA A 436 -5.33 -5.82 8.25
CA ALA A 436 -4.58 -4.99 7.30
C ALA A 436 -3.24 -4.53 7.90
N PRO A 437 -2.20 -5.40 7.85
CA PRO A 437 -0.84 -5.03 8.18
C PRO A 437 -0.44 -3.72 7.52
N SER A 438 0.20 -2.93 8.35
CA SER A 438 0.73 -1.63 8.04
C SER A 438 1.79 -1.67 6.91
N GLN A 439 2.44 -2.81 6.69
CA GLN A 439 3.50 -2.98 5.69
C GLN A 439 2.99 -3.36 4.30
N TRP A 440 1.68 -3.52 4.13
CA TRP A 440 1.14 -3.90 2.85
C TRP A 440 1.34 -2.81 1.83
N ILE A 441 1.96 -3.20 0.73
CA ILE A 441 2.02 -2.39 -0.45
C ILE A 441 0.61 -2.44 -1.04
N PRO A 442 -0.06 -1.30 -1.25
CA PRO A 442 -1.35 -1.28 -1.92
C PRO A 442 -1.36 -2.00 -3.29
N MET A 443 -0.19 -2.24 -3.88
CA MET A 443 0.01 -3.07 -5.07
C MET A 443 -0.49 -4.51 -4.93
N ASP A 444 -0.58 -5.06 -3.72
CA ASP A 444 -0.91 -6.48 -3.48
C ASP A 444 -2.40 -6.72 -3.19
N LEU A 445 -3.28 -5.75 -3.46
CA LEU A 445 -4.73 -5.90 -3.22
C LEU A 445 -5.50 -6.23 -4.48
N SER A 446 -4.94 -5.91 -5.64
CA SER A 446 -5.56 -6.09 -6.95
C SER A 446 -7.01 -5.59 -7.03
N ILE A 447 -7.37 -4.55 -6.27
CA ILE A 447 -8.64 -3.83 -6.45
C ILE A 447 -8.55 -3.15 -7.80
N SER A 448 -9.54 -3.41 -8.66
CA SER A 448 -9.61 -2.79 -9.98
C SER A 448 -10.66 -1.70 -9.98
N VAL A 449 -11.67 -1.81 -10.83
CA VAL A 449 -12.85 -0.95 -10.86
C VAL A 449 -13.98 -1.73 -10.23
N GLY A 450 -14.50 -1.23 -9.11
CA GLY A 450 -15.66 -1.75 -8.41
C GLY A 450 -16.54 -0.59 -7.93
N ALA A 451 -17.63 -0.90 -7.23
CA ALA A 451 -18.52 0.12 -6.67
C ALA A 451 -17.87 0.79 -5.45
N SER A 452 -18.12 2.07 -5.27
CA SER A 452 -17.92 2.75 -4.00
C SER A 452 -19.00 2.33 -2.99
N LEU A 453 -18.69 2.47 -1.70
CA LEU A 453 -19.58 2.13 -0.61
C LEU A 453 -20.07 3.38 0.12
N LYS A 454 -21.38 3.46 0.35
CA LYS A 454 -21.96 4.34 1.36
C LYS A 454 -21.86 3.67 2.72
N VAL A 455 -21.32 4.39 3.72
CA VAL A 455 -21.06 3.85 5.05
C VAL A 455 -21.57 4.79 6.14
N GLU A 456 -22.46 4.29 6.98
CA GLU A 456 -23.08 5.02 8.09
C GLU A 456 -22.78 4.33 9.43
N PRO A 457 -22.66 5.07 10.56
CA PRO A 457 -22.43 4.47 11.86
C PRO A 457 -23.49 3.40 12.19
N PRO A 458 -23.12 2.28 12.83
CA PRO A 458 -21.81 1.98 13.43
C PRO A 458 -20.78 1.37 12.47
N ALA A 459 -21.07 1.29 11.17
CA ALA A 459 -20.09 0.81 10.20
C ALA A 459 -18.90 1.75 10.08
N VAL A 460 -17.79 1.21 9.59
CA VAL A 460 -16.50 1.91 9.53
C VAL A 460 -15.83 1.58 8.21
N PRO A 461 -15.36 2.56 7.43
CA PRO A 461 -14.54 2.26 6.26
C PRO A 461 -13.23 1.59 6.70
N VAL A 462 -12.72 0.66 5.89
CA VAL A 462 -11.46 -0.05 6.15
C VAL A 462 -10.48 0.07 4.99
N VAL A 463 -11.00 0.17 3.77
CA VAL A 463 -10.23 0.47 2.56
C VAL A 463 -10.84 1.72 1.93
N VAL A 464 -10.03 2.76 1.79
CA VAL A 464 -10.42 4.03 1.18
C VAL A 464 -9.51 4.31 0.01
N GLY A 465 -10.09 4.49 -1.17
CA GLY A 465 -9.40 5.05 -2.31
C GLY A 465 -9.27 6.56 -2.16
N ARG A 466 -8.07 7.06 -1.82
CA ARG A 466 -7.78 8.50 -1.79
C ARG A 466 -7.46 8.98 -3.19
N TYR A 467 -7.75 10.24 -3.51
CA TYR A 467 -7.45 10.79 -4.84
C TYR A 467 -8.08 9.93 -5.96
N GLY A 468 -9.31 9.46 -5.74
CA GLY A 468 -10.12 8.85 -6.77
C GLY A 468 -11.40 9.64 -6.99
N PHE A 469 -12.31 9.10 -7.77
CA PHE A 469 -13.63 9.64 -7.97
C PHE A 469 -14.64 8.51 -8.15
N SER A 470 -15.89 8.89 -8.13
CA SER A 470 -17.05 8.02 -8.23
C SER A 470 -17.82 8.40 -9.49
N ASP A 471 -17.61 7.65 -10.56
CA ASP A 471 -18.29 7.81 -11.86
C ASP A 471 -19.65 7.11 -11.80
N PRO A 472 -20.79 7.84 -11.77
CA PRO A 472 -22.11 7.24 -11.67
C PRO A 472 -22.39 6.25 -12.81
N GLY A 473 -22.95 5.10 -12.46
CA GLY A 473 -23.31 4.08 -13.44
C GLY A 473 -24.45 4.55 -14.36
N ASP A 474 -24.48 4.00 -15.57
CA ASP A 474 -25.53 4.24 -16.56
C ASP A 474 -26.22 2.93 -16.96
N ARG A 475 -27.45 2.73 -16.49
CA ARG A 475 -28.24 1.52 -16.83
C ARG A 475 -28.55 1.42 -18.32
N ALA A 476 -28.56 2.53 -19.06
CA ALA A 476 -28.74 2.51 -20.51
C ALA A 476 -27.53 1.88 -21.23
N ARG A 477 -26.36 1.83 -20.56
CA ARG A 477 -25.12 1.22 -21.05
C ARG A 477 -24.89 -0.20 -20.54
N ALA A 478 -25.96 -0.97 -20.35
CA ALA A 478 -25.87 -2.36 -19.87
C ALA A 478 -24.94 -3.27 -20.70
N TRP A 479 -24.76 -2.98 -21.99
CA TRP A 479 -23.88 -3.74 -22.90
C TRP A 479 -22.38 -3.60 -22.59
N ILE A 480 -21.97 -2.57 -21.85
CA ILE A 480 -20.62 -2.43 -21.27
C ILE A 480 -20.61 -2.62 -19.75
N GLY A 481 -21.63 -3.26 -19.18
CA GLY A 481 -21.74 -3.45 -17.73
C GLY A 481 -22.21 -2.21 -16.98
N SER A 482 -23.00 -1.34 -17.62
CA SER A 482 -23.57 -0.14 -16.97
C SER A 482 -22.55 0.83 -16.37
N LEU A 483 -21.36 0.84 -16.94
CA LEU A 483 -20.32 1.84 -16.67
C LEU A 483 -20.78 3.25 -17.06
N GLY A 484 -20.28 4.24 -16.33
CA GLY A 484 -20.41 5.65 -16.70
C GLY A 484 -19.48 6.02 -17.85
N ASN A 485 -18.81 7.16 -17.75
CA ASN A 485 -17.86 7.62 -18.78
C ASN A 485 -16.39 7.45 -18.38
N LEU A 486 -16.12 7.01 -17.14
CA LEU A 486 -14.80 6.86 -16.52
C LEU A 486 -13.94 8.14 -16.56
N GLN A 487 -14.60 9.29 -16.65
CA GLN A 487 -14.02 10.63 -16.61
C GLN A 487 -14.63 11.39 -15.44
N VAL A 488 -13.94 12.44 -15.00
CA VAL A 488 -14.40 13.24 -13.86
C VAL A 488 -15.40 14.28 -14.35
N ASP A 489 -16.67 14.10 -14.03
CA ASP A 489 -17.73 15.05 -14.38
C ASP A 489 -18.10 16.00 -13.22
N PRO A 490 -18.65 17.20 -13.51
CA PRO A 490 -19.15 18.10 -12.48
C PRO A 490 -20.21 17.45 -11.59
N GLY A 491 -20.05 17.59 -10.27
CA GLY A 491 -20.97 17.05 -9.27
C GLY A 491 -20.65 15.66 -8.78
N GLU A 492 -19.72 14.95 -9.43
CA GLU A 492 -19.22 13.67 -8.95
C GLU A 492 -18.42 13.80 -7.66
N ARG A 493 -18.43 12.74 -6.86
CA ARG A 493 -17.59 12.65 -5.67
C ARG A 493 -16.14 12.45 -6.11
N GLN A 494 -15.28 13.35 -5.64
CA GLN A 494 -13.85 13.40 -5.88
C GLN A 494 -13.09 13.27 -4.55
N GLY A 495 -12.00 12.52 -4.51
CA GLY A 495 -11.19 12.26 -3.32
C GLY A 495 -11.43 10.89 -2.70
N ASP A 496 -11.69 10.89 -1.39
CA ASP A 496 -11.87 9.66 -0.60
C ASP A 496 -13.14 8.92 -1.05
N VAL A 497 -12.99 7.79 -1.72
CA VAL A 497 -14.07 6.84 -2.01
C VAL A 497 -13.89 5.59 -1.16
N VAL A 498 -14.97 5.09 -0.53
CA VAL A 498 -14.87 3.90 0.31
C VAL A 498 -14.95 2.66 -0.57
N LEU A 499 -13.96 1.79 -0.50
CA LEU A 499 -13.87 0.56 -1.30
C LEU A 499 -14.11 -0.70 -0.47
N GLY A 500 -13.95 -0.58 0.85
CA GLY A 500 -14.26 -1.65 1.79
C GLY A 500 -14.68 -1.10 3.14
N ALA A 501 -15.63 -1.75 3.80
CA ALA A 501 -16.19 -1.34 5.07
C ALA A 501 -16.44 -2.54 6.00
N VAL A 502 -16.37 -2.29 7.31
CA VAL A 502 -16.61 -3.29 8.35
C VAL A 502 -17.63 -2.78 9.36
N THR A 503 -18.39 -3.69 9.95
CA THR A 503 -19.33 -3.39 11.04
C THR A 503 -19.56 -4.63 11.90
N ARG A 504 -20.19 -4.45 13.06
CA ARG A 504 -20.63 -5.55 13.92
C ARG A 504 -22.14 -5.65 13.92
N TYR A 505 -22.63 -6.88 13.98
CA TYR A 505 -24.04 -7.16 14.17
C TYR A 505 -24.20 -8.26 15.21
N GLY A 506 -24.77 -7.91 16.37
CA GLY A 506 -24.73 -8.76 17.55
C GLY A 506 -23.29 -9.11 17.95
N ARG A 507 -22.96 -10.40 18.03
CA ARG A 507 -21.61 -10.88 18.35
C ARG A 507 -20.72 -11.04 17.12
N GLY A 508 -21.30 -11.13 15.92
CA GLY A 508 -20.57 -11.35 14.67
C GLY A 508 -20.08 -10.07 14.00
N LYS A 509 -19.62 -10.25 12.77
CA LYS A 509 -18.94 -9.23 11.96
C LYS A 509 -19.50 -9.25 10.54
N VAL A 510 -19.50 -8.09 9.89
CA VAL A 510 -19.80 -7.96 8.46
C VAL A 510 -18.67 -7.18 7.83
N LEU A 511 -18.11 -7.73 6.75
CA LEU A 511 -17.06 -7.12 5.94
C LEU A 511 -17.57 -7.03 4.51
N VAL A 512 -17.54 -5.83 3.92
CA VAL A 512 -18.07 -5.56 2.59
C VAL A 512 -16.97 -4.97 1.73
N PHE A 513 -16.83 -5.48 0.51
CA PHE A 513 -15.95 -4.95 -0.53
C PHE A 513 -16.77 -4.54 -1.75
N GLY A 514 -16.45 -3.37 -2.29
CA GLY A 514 -17.01 -2.82 -3.52
C GLY A 514 -16.56 -3.54 -4.80
N ASP A 515 -15.55 -4.39 -4.70
CA ASP A 515 -14.86 -5.04 -5.81
C ASP A 515 -14.61 -6.52 -5.47
N THR A 516 -14.69 -7.39 -6.48
CA THR A 516 -14.43 -8.84 -6.36
C THR A 516 -13.04 -9.25 -6.83
N SER A 517 -12.31 -8.36 -7.50
CA SER A 517 -11.03 -8.62 -8.16
C SER A 517 -10.00 -9.24 -7.23
N ALA A 518 -9.90 -8.77 -5.98
CA ALA A 518 -8.95 -9.29 -4.99
C ALA A 518 -9.10 -10.80 -4.69
N PHE A 519 -10.29 -11.35 -4.95
CA PHE A 519 -10.70 -12.72 -4.64
C PHE A 519 -10.68 -13.65 -5.85
N MET A 520 -10.38 -13.12 -7.04
CA MET A 520 -10.37 -13.87 -8.30
C MET A 520 -9.05 -14.62 -8.51
N ASN A 521 -9.09 -15.63 -9.38
CA ASN A 521 -7.96 -16.52 -9.68
C ASN A 521 -6.69 -15.76 -10.04
N TYR A 522 -6.78 -14.71 -10.87
CA TYR A 522 -5.60 -13.96 -11.31
C TYR A 522 -4.95 -13.12 -10.20
N SER A 523 -5.74 -12.70 -9.21
CA SER A 523 -5.29 -11.82 -8.13
C SER A 523 -4.67 -12.60 -6.99
N ILE A 524 -5.27 -13.73 -6.58
CA ILE A 524 -4.83 -14.52 -5.42
C ILE A 524 -3.31 -14.79 -5.39
N PRO A 525 -2.62 -15.11 -6.50
CA PRO A 525 -1.17 -15.28 -6.49
C PRO A 525 -0.41 -14.08 -5.92
N SER A 526 -0.90 -12.85 -6.15
CA SER A 526 -0.32 -11.62 -5.59
C SER A 526 -0.98 -11.21 -4.27
N THR A 527 -2.28 -11.47 -4.10
CA THR A 527 -3.06 -11.03 -2.92
C THR A 527 -3.11 -12.07 -1.80
N TYR A 528 -2.38 -13.18 -1.88
CA TYR A 528 -2.51 -14.30 -0.93
C TYR A 528 -2.34 -13.87 0.53
N GLN A 529 -1.37 -13.01 0.84
CA GLN A 529 -1.15 -12.49 2.19
C GLN A 529 -2.37 -11.71 2.71
N TYR A 530 -2.99 -10.93 1.82
CA TYR A 530 -4.23 -10.21 2.05
C TYR A 530 -5.35 -11.16 2.44
N MET A 531 -5.56 -12.15 1.58
CA MET A 531 -6.58 -13.18 1.71
C MET A 531 -6.42 -13.98 3.01
N ALA A 532 -5.23 -14.49 3.30
CA ALA A 532 -4.96 -15.20 4.55
C ALA A 532 -5.33 -14.37 5.79
N SER A 533 -5.00 -13.08 5.78
CA SER A 533 -5.25 -12.20 6.92
C SER A 533 -6.74 -11.89 7.08
N ILE A 534 -7.48 -11.65 5.99
CA ILE A 534 -8.94 -11.45 6.06
C ILE A 534 -9.63 -12.68 6.61
N PHE A 535 -9.36 -13.86 6.04
CA PHE A 535 -10.12 -15.06 6.40
C PHE A 535 -9.78 -15.55 7.81
N THR A 536 -8.52 -15.42 8.26
CA THR A 536 -8.15 -15.73 9.64
C THR A 536 -8.77 -14.77 10.64
N TRP A 537 -8.83 -13.47 10.31
CA TRP A 537 -9.56 -12.49 11.10
C TRP A 537 -11.06 -12.76 11.11
N ALA A 538 -11.64 -13.12 9.96
CA ALA A 538 -13.07 -13.40 9.84
C ALA A 538 -13.47 -14.60 10.70
N ALA A 539 -12.67 -15.67 10.70
CA ALA A 539 -12.92 -16.87 11.49
C ALA A 539 -12.68 -16.68 13.01
N ASP A 540 -11.89 -15.68 13.43
CA ASP A 540 -11.62 -15.45 14.86
C ASP A 540 -12.77 -14.68 15.55
N PRO A 541 -13.54 -15.29 16.48
CA PRO A 541 -14.63 -14.61 17.16
C PRO A 541 -14.17 -13.50 18.11
N GLN A 542 -12.90 -13.55 18.57
CA GLN A 542 -12.32 -12.54 19.46
C GLN A 542 -11.72 -11.35 18.71
N ALA A 543 -11.50 -11.49 17.40
CA ALA A 543 -10.94 -10.43 16.60
C ALA A 543 -11.83 -9.19 16.62
N ARG A 544 -11.19 -8.04 16.83
CA ARG A 544 -11.86 -6.74 16.86
C ARG A 544 -11.87 -6.14 15.45
N ALA A 545 -12.88 -5.33 15.18
CA ALA A 545 -13.00 -4.64 13.90
C ALA A 545 -12.00 -3.47 13.80
N THR A 546 -11.69 -2.81 14.91
CA THR A 546 -10.71 -1.72 15.01
C THR A 546 -9.94 -1.79 16.32
N ASP A 547 -8.67 -1.38 16.29
CA ASP A 547 -7.79 -1.35 17.47
C ASP A 547 -7.92 -0.02 18.24
N GLY A 548 -9.13 0.29 18.71
CA GLY A 548 -9.39 1.50 19.52
C GLY A 548 -8.55 1.58 20.81
N VAL A 549 -8.00 0.45 21.26
CA VAL A 549 -7.10 0.35 22.42
C VAL A 549 -5.84 1.20 22.25
N LEU A 550 -5.27 1.25 21.04
CA LEU A 550 -4.06 2.03 20.76
C LEU A 550 -4.30 3.53 20.98
N VAL A 551 -5.51 4.01 20.66
CA VAL A 551 -5.88 5.41 20.86
C VAL A 551 -6.13 5.73 22.33
N VAL A 552 -6.73 4.80 23.09
CA VAL A 552 -6.86 4.95 24.55
C VAL A 552 -5.47 5.09 25.19
N PHE A 553 -4.50 4.27 24.79
CA PHE A 553 -3.12 4.40 25.31
C PHE A 553 -2.43 5.68 24.85
N LEU A 554 -2.68 6.15 23.63
CA LEU A 554 -2.20 7.45 23.17
C LEU A 554 -2.78 8.59 24.01
N LEU A 555 -4.09 8.57 24.29
CA LEU A 555 -4.76 9.57 25.13
C LEU A 555 -4.31 9.50 26.59
N LEU A 556 -4.11 8.30 27.14
CA LEU A 556 -3.54 8.12 28.47
C LEU A 556 -2.09 8.59 28.53
N GLY A 557 -1.31 8.38 27.47
CA GLY A 557 0.04 8.95 27.33
C GLY A 557 0.01 10.48 27.35
N VAL A 558 -0.88 11.10 26.56
CA VAL A 558 -1.09 12.55 26.57
C VAL A 558 -1.51 13.05 27.97
N ALA A 559 -2.45 12.36 28.63
CA ALA A 559 -2.96 12.73 29.95
C ALA A 559 -1.89 12.58 31.04
N ALA A 560 -1.16 11.46 31.06
CA ALA A 560 -0.06 11.23 31.99
C ALA A 560 0.99 12.33 31.83
N VAL A 561 1.35 12.66 30.60
CA VAL A 561 2.38 13.66 30.37
C VAL A 561 1.87 15.10 30.65
N ALA A 562 0.58 15.40 30.41
CA ALA A 562 -0.04 16.64 30.89
C ALA A 562 0.03 16.76 32.42
N GLY A 563 -0.10 15.64 33.16
CA GLY A 563 0.12 15.58 34.61
C GLY A 563 1.59 15.82 35.01
N PHE A 564 2.55 15.36 34.20
CA PHE A 564 3.99 15.53 34.44
C PHE A 564 4.59 16.86 33.93
N ARG A 565 3.79 17.71 33.27
CA ARG A 565 4.17 19.07 32.80
C ARG A 565 4.91 19.92 33.83
N ARG A 566 4.67 19.73 35.13
CA ARG A 566 5.33 20.49 36.19
C ARG A 566 6.78 20.04 36.46
N ARG A 567 7.18 18.86 35.99
CA ARG A 567 8.45 18.21 36.32
C ARG A 567 9.29 17.83 35.10
N ALA A 568 8.69 17.66 33.93
CA ALA A 568 9.38 17.30 32.69
C ALA A 568 9.50 18.49 31.72
N PRO A 569 10.61 18.62 30.97
CA PRO A 569 10.70 19.57 29.88
C PRO A 569 9.68 19.21 28.79
N VAL A 570 8.99 20.23 28.28
CA VAL A 570 7.85 20.12 27.36
C VAL A 570 8.29 19.46 26.03
N GLU A 571 9.56 19.58 25.65
CA GLU A 571 10.17 18.97 24.47
C GLU A 571 10.19 17.44 24.55
N HIS A 572 10.46 16.86 25.72
CA HIS A 572 10.54 15.40 25.89
C HIS A 572 9.16 14.76 25.71
N LEU A 573 8.11 15.45 26.16
CA LEU A 573 6.72 15.07 25.91
C LEU A 573 6.43 14.97 24.41
N ALA A 574 6.80 16.00 23.66
CA ALA A 574 6.52 16.03 22.23
C ALA A 574 7.30 14.93 21.47
N VAL A 575 8.56 14.67 21.85
CA VAL A 575 9.32 13.53 21.31
C VAL A 575 8.63 12.20 21.63
N ALA A 576 8.17 12.00 22.86
CA ALA A 576 7.44 10.79 23.27
C ALA A 576 6.21 10.55 22.39
N LEU A 577 5.44 11.62 22.20
CA LEU A 577 4.18 11.57 21.47
C LEU A 577 4.41 11.32 19.99
N CYS A 578 5.41 11.98 19.38
CA CYS A 578 5.83 11.70 18.01
C CYS A 578 6.30 10.26 17.86
N ALA A 579 7.18 9.78 18.74
CA ALA A 579 7.70 8.42 18.70
C ALA A 579 6.57 7.38 18.85
N ALA A 580 5.63 7.59 19.77
CA ALA A 580 4.44 6.75 19.90
C ALA A 580 3.63 6.73 18.60
N CYS A 581 3.27 7.90 18.05
CA CYS A 581 2.53 8.00 16.79
C CYS A 581 3.22 7.29 15.61
N VAL A 582 4.55 7.30 15.57
CA VAL A 582 5.36 6.63 14.54
C VAL A 582 5.42 5.11 14.75
N ILE A 583 5.57 4.65 15.99
CA ILE A 583 5.76 3.23 16.33
C ILE A 583 4.43 2.45 16.31
N LEU A 584 3.32 3.09 16.68
CA LEU A 584 1.99 2.47 16.74
C LEU A 584 1.60 1.66 15.48
N PRO A 585 1.75 2.17 14.23
CA PRO A 585 1.39 1.39 13.04
C PRO A 585 2.31 0.18 12.80
N VAL A 586 3.58 0.21 13.19
CA VAL A 586 4.61 -0.79 12.80
C VAL A 586 4.43 -2.16 13.46
N THR A 587 3.60 -2.23 14.50
CA THR A 587 3.63 -3.34 15.47
C THR A 587 2.42 -4.27 15.39
N ALA A 588 1.35 -3.91 14.68
CA ALA A 588 0.23 -4.79 14.43
C ALA A 588 0.51 -5.69 13.22
N ARG A 589 1.31 -6.74 13.41
CA ARG A 589 1.47 -7.82 12.42
C ARG A 589 0.57 -8.98 12.80
N SER A 590 -0.45 -9.25 12.00
CA SER A 590 -1.04 -10.59 12.01
C SER A 590 0.01 -11.55 11.46
N ALA A 591 0.34 -12.59 12.23
CA ALA A 591 1.19 -13.66 11.71
C ALA A 591 0.41 -14.38 10.60
N ILE A 592 0.86 -14.21 9.36
CA ILE A 592 0.21 -14.79 8.19
C ILE A 592 0.55 -16.29 8.16
N PRO A 593 -0.45 -17.18 8.16
CA PRO A 593 -0.19 -18.61 8.02
C PRO A 593 0.41 -18.90 6.64
N TYR A 594 1.35 -19.84 6.60
CA TYR A 594 1.90 -20.33 5.35
C TYR A 594 1.06 -21.49 4.80
N PRO A 595 0.87 -21.58 3.47
CA PRO A 595 0.26 -22.73 2.82
C PRO A 595 0.96 -24.03 3.20
N ARG A 596 0.16 -25.05 3.53
CA ARG A 596 0.58 -26.42 3.78
C ARG A 596 -0.01 -27.32 2.72
N THR A 597 0.63 -27.36 1.56
CA THR A 597 0.23 -28.23 0.45
C THR A 597 1.45 -28.77 -0.27
N ARG A 598 1.31 -29.95 -0.87
CA ARG A 598 2.32 -30.50 -1.79
C ARG A 598 2.28 -29.86 -3.17
N MET A 599 1.24 -29.09 -3.47
CA MET A 599 1.03 -28.44 -4.76
C MET A 599 1.29 -26.93 -4.67
N LEU A 600 2.23 -26.50 -3.83
CA LEU A 600 2.61 -25.08 -3.75
C LEU A 600 3.63 -24.78 -4.86
N ALA A 601 3.30 -23.80 -5.70
CA ALA A 601 4.24 -23.20 -6.64
C ALA A 601 4.57 -21.78 -6.19
N VAL A 602 5.85 -21.41 -6.16
CA VAL A 602 6.30 -20.05 -5.84
C VAL A 602 6.97 -19.47 -7.05
N VAL A 603 6.46 -18.32 -7.49
CA VAL A 603 7.00 -17.56 -8.61
C VAL A 603 7.78 -16.38 -8.04
N ASP A 604 9.08 -16.32 -8.32
CA ASP A 604 9.94 -15.25 -7.86
C ASP A 604 9.69 -13.97 -8.67
N ALA A 605 9.15 -12.96 -8.00
CA ALA A 605 9.04 -11.60 -8.52
C ALA A 605 9.91 -10.61 -7.73
N ALA A 606 10.71 -11.08 -6.76
CA ALA A 606 11.60 -10.26 -5.95
C ALA A 606 12.85 -9.86 -6.74
N HIS A 607 13.24 -10.69 -7.72
CA HIS A 607 14.38 -10.45 -8.59
C HIS A 607 14.00 -10.00 -10.00
N LEU A 608 12.72 -9.79 -10.31
CA LEU A 608 12.29 -9.19 -11.58
C LEU A 608 12.42 -7.67 -11.51
N GLU A 609 12.51 -7.00 -12.66
CA GLU A 609 12.19 -5.56 -12.70
C GLU A 609 10.77 -5.35 -12.15
N PRO A 610 10.41 -4.13 -11.75
CA PRO A 610 9.01 -3.80 -11.54
C PRO A 610 8.26 -4.07 -12.86
N LEU A 611 7.73 -5.29 -13.02
CA LEU A 611 6.90 -5.63 -14.15
C LEU A 611 5.78 -4.59 -14.20
N PRO A 612 5.39 -4.08 -15.38
CA PRO A 612 4.11 -3.42 -15.47
C PRO A 612 3.08 -4.42 -14.97
N VAL A 613 2.53 -4.19 -13.78
CA VAL A 613 1.53 -5.08 -13.14
C VAL A 613 0.16 -4.95 -13.87
N LEU A 614 0.18 -4.58 -15.15
CA LEU A 614 -1.00 -4.28 -15.95
C LEU A 614 -1.79 -5.55 -16.26
N ARG A 615 -3.12 -5.41 -16.23
CA ARG A 615 -4.04 -6.27 -16.96
C ARG A 615 -3.59 -6.34 -18.42
N GLY A 616 -3.52 -7.54 -19.00
CA GLY A 616 -3.34 -7.71 -20.45
C GLY A 616 -2.01 -7.22 -21.04
N ALA A 617 -1.03 -6.80 -20.24
CA ALA A 617 0.31 -6.66 -20.79
C ALA A 617 0.83 -8.08 -21.03
N ASP A 618 0.95 -8.46 -22.30
CA ASP A 618 1.47 -9.76 -22.69
C ASP A 618 2.77 -10.09 -21.94
N SER A 619 3.61 -9.12 -21.56
CA SER A 619 4.81 -9.34 -20.75
C SER A 619 4.64 -9.74 -19.27
N GLY A 620 3.43 -10.02 -18.77
CA GLY A 620 3.15 -10.32 -17.36
C GLY A 620 3.25 -11.81 -16.93
N LEU A 621 3.04 -12.09 -15.65
CA LEU A 621 3.04 -13.46 -15.06
C LEU A 621 1.68 -14.18 -15.13
N ALA A 622 0.65 -13.56 -15.71
CA ALA A 622 -0.71 -14.08 -15.71
C ALA A 622 -0.82 -15.45 -16.39
N GLY A 623 -0.21 -15.61 -17.58
CA GLY A 623 -0.16 -16.87 -18.32
C GLY A 623 0.48 -18.01 -17.52
N LEU A 624 1.62 -17.74 -16.88
CA LEU A 624 2.30 -18.72 -16.01
C LEU A 624 1.38 -19.15 -14.85
N ASN A 625 0.76 -18.18 -14.18
CA ASN A 625 -0.14 -18.47 -13.07
C ASN A 625 -1.36 -19.31 -13.52
N ARG A 626 -1.97 -19.00 -14.68
CA ARG A 626 -3.04 -19.81 -15.27
C ARG A 626 -2.60 -21.24 -15.55
N ALA A 627 -1.44 -21.42 -16.19
CA ALA A 627 -0.90 -22.73 -16.51
C ALA A 627 -0.69 -23.58 -15.25
N LEU A 628 -0.09 -22.99 -14.21
CA LEU A 628 0.12 -23.63 -12.91
C LEU A 628 -1.20 -24.01 -12.23
N MET A 629 -2.19 -23.11 -12.24
CA MET A 629 -3.54 -23.40 -11.71
C MET A 629 -4.21 -24.56 -12.42
N ARG A 630 -4.16 -24.62 -13.76
CA ARG A 630 -4.72 -25.72 -14.55
C ARG A 630 -4.07 -27.06 -14.22
N ARG A 631 -2.80 -27.05 -13.79
CA ARG A 631 -2.07 -28.25 -13.32
C ARG A 631 -2.37 -28.61 -11.85
N GLY A 632 -3.17 -27.81 -11.16
CA GLY A 632 -3.54 -28.03 -9.76
C GLY A 632 -2.56 -27.44 -8.75
N TYR A 633 -1.58 -26.65 -9.20
CA TYR A 633 -0.74 -25.88 -8.29
C TYR A 633 -1.51 -24.69 -7.70
N ILE A 634 -1.07 -24.26 -6.52
CA ILE A 634 -1.40 -22.97 -5.91
C ILE A 634 -0.21 -22.05 -6.19
N PRO A 635 -0.25 -21.23 -7.26
CA PRO A 635 0.85 -20.31 -7.55
C PRO A 635 0.78 -19.10 -6.62
N LEU A 636 1.90 -18.79 -5.96
CA LEU A 636 2.08 -17.59 -5.15
C LEU A 636 3.24 -16.76 -5.70
N VAL A 637 3.00 -15.48 -5.96
CA VAL A 637 4.00 -14.53 -6.45
C VAL A 637 4.72 -13.90 -5.26
N MET A 638 6.03 -14.13 -5.19
CA MET A 638 6.88 -13.68 -4.10
C MET A 638 7.61 -12.40 -4.52
N ARG A 639 7.09 -11.22 -4.13
CA ARG A 639 7.71 -9.91 -4.40
C ARG A 639 8.85 -9.54 -3.46
N HIS A 640 8.90 -10.19 -2.31
CA HIS A 640 9.98 -10.07 -1.35
C HIS A 640 10.41 -11.47 -0.97
N TRP A 641 11.72 -11.72 -0.98
CA TRP A 641 12.22 -13.04 -0.68
C TRP A 641 11.79 -13.52 0.71
N ASP A 642 11.19 -14.71 0.76
CA ASP A 642 10.85 -15.39 2.00
C ASP A 642 11.31 -16.86 1.92
N GLY A 643 12.45 -17.13 2.57
CA GLY A 643 13.03 -18.48 2.64
C GLY A 643 12.09 -19.54 3.22
N ARG A 644 11.08 -19.15 4.00
CA ARG A 644 10.05 -20.08 4.51
C ARG A 644 9.11 -20.53 3.40
N LEU A 645 8.72 -19.59 2.53
CA LEU A 645 7.88 -19.88 1.38
C LEU A 645 8.63 -20.74 0.36
N VAL A 646 9.89 -20.40 0.09
CA VAL A 646 10.80 -21.19 -0.76
C VAL A 646 10.97 -22.61 -0.22
N SER A 647 11.14 -22.76 1.09
CA SER A 647 11.29 -24.07 1.74
C SER A 647 10.03 -24.93 1.70
N ALA A 648 8.84 -24.33 1.59
CA ALA A 648 7.56 -25.03 1.54
C ALA A 648 7.14 -25.40 0.11
N ALA A 649 7.75 -24.78 -0.90
CA ALA A 649 7.38 -24.95 -2.29
C ALA A 649 7.73 -26.34 -2.83
N LYS A 650 6.84 -26.90 -3.65
CA LYS A 650 7.16 -28.06 -4.49
C LYS A 650 7.73 -27.63 -5.84
N LEU A 651 7.31 -26.46 -6.33
CA LEU A 651 7.81 -25.85 -7.54
C LEU A 651 8.25 -24.41 -7.26
N LEU A 652 9.45 -24.07 -7.72
CA LEU A 652 10.04 -22.75 -7.68
C LEU A 652 10.29 -22.31 -9.12
N VAL A 653 9.80 -21.13 -9.49
CA VAL A 653 9.98 -20.56 -10.82
C VAL A 653 10.67 -19.21 -10.70
N VAL A 654 11.77 -19.03 -11.42
CA VAL A 654 12.54 -17.78 -11.49
C VAL A 654 12.51 -17.29 -12.95
N PRO A 655 11.52 -16.45 -13.31
CA PRO A 655 11.24 -16.11 -14.72
C PRO A 655 12.01 -14.86 -15.17
N GLY A 656 13.31 -14.97 -15.45
CA GLY A 656 14.10 -13.85 -15.99
C GLY A 656 14.59 -12.86 -14.92
N PRO A 657 15.41 -13.30 -13.95
CA PRO A 657 15.87 -12.43 -12.86
C PRO A 657 16.83 -11.34 -13.38
N LEU A 658 16.66 -10.10 -12.92
CA LEU A 658 17.41 -8.91 -13.32
C LEU A 658 18.33 -8.36 -12.23
N CYS A 659 18.37 -9.00 -11.06
CA CYS A 659 19.31 -8.67 -10.00
C CYS A 659 19.85 -9.94 -9.32
N ASP A 660 21.05 -9.81 -8.75
CA ASP A 660 21.76 -10.95 -8.19
C ASP A 660 21.18 -11.38 -6.85
N PHE A 661 21.32 -12.66 -6.56
CA PHE A 661 20.83 -13.27 -5.33
C PHE A 661 21.85 -13.09 -4.20
N THR A 662 21.37 -12.88 -2.99
CA THR A 662 22.20 -12.92 -1.79
C THR A 662 22.65 -14.36 -1.48
N PRO A 663 23.74 -14.56 -0.72
CA PRO A 663 24.17 -15.90 -0.34
C PRO A 663 23.12 -16.70 0.44
N SER A 664 22.29 -16.02 1.23
CA SER A 664 21.18 -16.65 1.97
C SER A 664 20.09 -17.17 1.03
N GLU A 665 19.73 -16.40 0.00
CA GLU A 665 18.69 -16.75 -0.97
C GLU A 665 19.12 -17.95 -1.82
N VAL A 666 20.37 -17.93 -2.28
CA VAL A 666 20.99 -19.08 -2.96
C VAL A 666 20.99 -20.33 -2.07
N ALA A 667 21.27 -20.18 -0.77
CA ALA A 667 21.22 -21.29 0.17
C ALA A 667 19.79 -21.84 0.38
N ASP A 668 18.77 -20.98 0.36
CA ASP A 668 17.37 -21.39 0.41
C ASP A 668 17.00 -22.23 -0.83
N LEU A 669 17.35 -21.77 -2.03
CA LEU A 669 17.15 -22.51 -3.29
C LEU A 669 17.82 -23.88 -3.29
N GLY A 670 19.09 -23.93 -2.84
CA GLY A 670 19.84 -25.16 -2.71
C GLY A 670 19.18 -26.14 -1.73
N ARG A 671 18.70 -25.66 -0.57
CA ARG A 671 17.97 -26.49 0.40
C ARG A 671 16.65 -27.01 -0.14
N ALA A 672 15.88 -26.17 -0.83
CA ALA A 672 14.59 -26.55 -1.40
C ALA A 672 14.78 -27.64 -2.47
N SER A 673 15.72 -27.43 -3.39
CA SER A 673 16.06 -28.41 -4.43
C SER A 673 16.52 -29.73 -3.80
N ALA A 674 17.46 -29.70 -2.84
CA ALA A 674 17.93 -30.90 -2.16
C ALA A 674 16.80 -31.73 -1.49
N ARG A 675 15.74 -31.05 -1.01
CA ARG A 675 14.57 -31.66 -0.36
C ARG A 675 13.52 -32.20 -1.33
N GLY A 676 13.64 -31.96 -2.64
CA GLY A 676 12.70 -32.48 -3.64
C GLY A 676 11.86 -31.43 -4.36
N ALA A 677 12.16 -30.14 -4.20
CA ALA A 677 11.53 -29.10 -5.00
C ALA A 677 12.05 -29.13 -6.44
N ILE A 678 11.18 -28.75 -7.38
CA ILE A 678 11.53 -28.49 -8.77
C ILE A 678 11.88 -27.00 -8.88
N LEU A 679 13.03 -26.67 -9.45
CA LEU A 679 13.48 -25.31 -9.70
C LEU A 679 13.57 -25.09 -11.21
N ILE A 680 12.76 -24.18 -11.74
CA ILE A 680 12.78 -23.76 -13.15
C ILE A 680 13.33 -22.33 -13.20
N VAL A 681 14.39 -22.12 -13.96
CA VAL A 681 15.11 -20.84 -14.05
C VAL A 681 15.19 -20.42 -15.51
N CYS A 682 14.63 -19.26 -15.83
CA CYS A 682 14.70 -18.64 -17.15
C CYS A 682 15.74 -17.54 -17.10
N VAL A 683 16.82 -17.65 -17.88
CA VAL A 683 17.90 -16.66 -17.93
C VAL A 683 18.41 -16.57 -19.37
N GLY A 684 18.31 -15.40 -19.97
CA GLY A 684 18.98 -15.07 -21.23
C GLY A 684 20.34 -14.42 -21.00
N TRP A 685 21.18 -14.34 -22.03
CA TRP A 685 22.52 -13.74 -21.94
C TRP A 685 22.47 -12.29 -21.41
N GLU A 686 21.43 -11.55 -21.81
CA GLU A 686 21.15 -10.17 -21.40
C GLU A 686 20.93 -10.02 -19.89
N THR A 687 20.53 -11.10 -19.20
CA THR A 687 20.28 -11.14 -17.74
C THR A 687 21.35 -11.92 -16.96
N ALA A 688 22.15 -12.74 -17.65
CA ALA A 688 23.11 -13.65 -17.02
C ALA A 688 24.18 -12.92 -16.18
N TRP A 689 24.69 -11.80 -16.69
CA TRP A 689 25.70 -10.99 -15.99
C TRP A 689 25.14 -10.31 -14.73
N GLN A 690 23.82 -10.18 -14.62
CA GLN A 690 23.13 -9.61 -13.45
C GLN A 690 22.89 -10.66 -12.35
N THR A 691 23.01 -11.96 -12.66
CA THR A 691 22.72 -13.06 -11.72
C THR A 691 23.88 -14.06 -11.50
N PRO A 692 25.13 -13.59 -11.35
CA PRO A 692 26.30 -14.45 -11.34
C PRO A 692 26.31 -15.47 -10.18
N ARG A 693 25.72 -15.16 -9.02
CA ARG A 693 25.69 -16.10 -7.90
C ARG A 693 24.70 -17.23 -8.11
N LEU A 694 23.54 -16.94 -8.71
CA LEU A 694 22.58 -17.97 -9.07
C LEU A 694 23.21 -18.93 -10.08
N LEU A 695 23.76 -18.42 -11.18
CA LEU A 695 24.37 -19.24 -12.23
C LEU A 695 25.55 -20.07 -11.70
N ARG A 696 26.44 -19.46 -10.91
CA ARG A 696 27.54 -20.19 -10.26
C ARG A 696 27.04 -21.25 -9.30
N HIS A 697 25.99 -20.94 -8.52
CA HIS A 697 25.39 -21.92 -7.64
C HIS A 697 24.87 -23.12 -8.43
N LEU A 698 24.19 -22.90 -9.57
CA LEU A 698 23.64 -23.94 -10.42
C LEU A 698 24.70 -24.69 -11.25
N GLY A 699 25.90 -24.13 -11.40
CA GLY A 699 26.97 -24.67 -12.24
C GLY A 699 26.62 -24.54 -13.73
N VAL A 700 26.00 -23.42 -14.09
CA VAL A 700 25.44 -23.16 -15.42
C VAL A 700 26.07 -21.89 -16.00
N GLU A 701 26.36 -21.92 -17.29
CA GLU A 701 26.84 -20.80 -18.08
C GLU A 701 25.87 -20.55 -19.25
N ILE A 702 25.53 -19.28 -19.48
CA ILE A 702 24.76 -18.86 -20.66
C ILE A 702 25.75 -18.38 -21.71
N GLY A 703 25.63 -18.85 -22.94
CA GLY A 703 26.49 -18.46 -24.06
C GLY A 703 26.06 -17.14 -24.68
N SER A 704 27.00 -16.42 -25.28
CA SER A 704 26.78 -15.10 -25.87
C SER A 704 26.35 -15.12 -27.35
N VAL A 705 26.08 -16.29 -27.93
CA VAL A 705 25.68 -16.42 -29.33
C VAL A 705 24.15 -16.28 -29.39
N PRO A 706 23.60 -15.19 -29.95
CA PRO A 706 22.16 -15.04 -30.06
C PRO A 706 21.65 -16.05 -31.09
N LEU A 707 20.69 -16.87 -30.69
CA LEU A 707 20.10 -17.87 -31.59
C LEU A 707 18.81 -17.36 -32.24
N GLY A 708 18.20 -16.28 -31.73
CA GLY A 708 16.93 -15.75 -32.24
C GLY A 708 15.73 -16.45 -31.60
N SER A 709 14.62 -16.61 -32.32
CA SER A 709 13.37 -17.12 -31.74
C SER A 709 13.29 -18.64 -31.56
N ALA A 710 14.26 -19.39 -32.07
CA ALA A 710 14.33 -20.86 -32.00
C ALA A 710 13.05 -21.61 -32.37
N ASP A 711 12.25 -21.00 -33.26
CA ASP A 711 10.96 -21.51 -33.69
C ASP A 711 11.09 -22.80 -34.50
N GLY A 712 10.15 -23.72 -34.27
CA GLY A 712 9.88 -24.79 -35.24
C GLY A 712 10.54 -26.13 -34.98
N THR A 713 11.28 -26.32 -33.88
CA THR A 713 11.71 -27.67 -33.49
C THR A 713 10.61 -28.36 -32.69
N MET A 714 10.25 -29.55 -33.15
CA MET A 714 9.13 -30.33 -32.64
C MET A 714 9.44 -30.89 -31.26
N VAL A 715 8.49 -30.78 -30.35
CA VAL A 715 8.60 -31.40 -29.04
C VAL A 715 8.52 -32.93 -29.15
N SER A 716 9.60 -33.63 -28.78
CA SER A 716 9.61 -35.09 -28.69
C SER A 716 8.72 -35.57 -27.54
N GLY A 717 7.79 -36.50 -27.81
CA GLY A 717 6.87 -37.04 -26.82
C GLY A 717 5.57 -36.26 -26.62
N ALA A 718 5.36 -35.14 -27.32
CA ALA A 718 4.05 -34.51 -27.41
C ALA A 718 3.08 -35.40 -28.22
N PRO A 719 1.78 -35.42 -27.87
CA PRO A 719 0.79 -36.24 -28.58
C PRO A 719 0.60 -35.81 -30.05
N TYR A 720 1.00 -34.59 -30.40
CA TYR A 720 1.03 -34.07 -31.75
C TYR A 720 2.22 -33.10 -31.92
N PRO A 721 2.67 -32.87 -33.16
CA PRO A 721 3.59 -31.78 -33.51
C PRO A 721 3.24 -30.43 -32.87
N VAL A 722 3.99 -29.99 -31.86
CA VAL A 722 3.88 -28.63 -31.36
C VAL A 722 5.25 -27.96 -31.39
N PRO A 723 5.43 -26.84 -32.11
CA PRO A 723 6.68 -26.11 -32.09
C PRO A 723 6.84 -25.37 -30.74
N LEU A 724 8.07 -25.35 -30.21
CA LEU A 724 8.43 -24.40 -29.17
C LEU A 724 8.68 -23.02 -29.80
N HIS A 725 8.41 -21.98 -29.01
CA HIS A 725 8.73 -20.59 -29.32
C HIS A 725 9.68 -20.06 -28.26
N PHE A 726 10.72 -19.33 -28.66
CA PHE A 726 11.56 -18.58 -27.75
C PHE A 726 11.52 -17.12 -28.18
N SER A 727 11.49 -16.19 -27.23
CA SER A 727 11.55 -14.76 -27.54
C SER A 727 12.99 -14.39 -27.89
N SER A 728 13.94 -14.92 -27.11
CA SER A 728 15.37 -14.77 -27.34
C SER A 728 16.11 -15.98 -26.79
N ALA A 729 16.42 -16.94 -27.67
CA ALA A 729 17.13 -18.15 -27.30
C ALA A 729 18.65 -17.94 -27.23
N TRP A 730 19.24 -18.49 -26.18
CA TRP A 730 20.67 -18.47 -25.89
C TRP A 730 21.19 -19.87 -25.56
N PRO A 731 22.43 -20.22 -25.96
CA PRO A 731 23.03 -21.49 -25.59
C PRO A 731 23.18 -21.60 -24.08
N VAL A 732 22.96 -22.79 -23.53
CA VAL A 732 23.14 -23.09 -22.10
C VAL A 732 24.13 -24.24 -21.96
N SER A 733 25.19 -24.03 -21.19
CA SER A 733 26.18 -25.03 -20.84
C SER A 733 26.11 -25.33 -19.35
N ALA A 734 26.00 -26.61 -18.99
CA ALA A 734 25.91 -27.01 -17.59
C ALA A 734 26.48 -28.43 -17.42
N PRO A 735 27.76 -28.57 -17.03
CA PRO A 735 28.37 -29.87 -16.82
C PRO A 735 27.54 -30.74 -15.85
N GLY A 736 27.21 -31.97 -16.28
CA GLY A 736 26.40 -32.91 -15.50
C GLY A 736 24.88 -32.76 -15.66
N TYR A 737 24.40 -31.77 -16.43
CA TYR A 737 23.00 -31.67 -16.83
C TYR A 737 22.77 -32.36 -18.17
N LYS A 738 21.55 -32.82 -18.40
CA LYS A 738 21.11 -33.37 -19.68
C LYS A 738 20.46 -32.26 -20.51
N THR A 739 20.74 -32.24 -21.81
CA THR A 739 20.00 -31.42 -22.77
C THR A 739 18.55 -31.91 -22.83
N VAL A 740 17.62 -31.02 -22.49
CA VAL A 740 16.18 -31.24 -22.62
C VAL A 740 15.71 -30.78 -24.00
N TYR A 741 16.24 -29.66 -24.49
CA TYR A 741 15.95 -29.11 -25.81
C TYR A 741 17.18 -28.40 -26.39
N GLN A 742 17.34 -28.51 -27.70
CA GLN A 742 18.39 -27.86 -28.48
C GLN A 742 17.81 -27.27 -29.76
N ALA A 743 18.38 -26.16 -30.23
CA ALA A 743 18.15 -25.65 -31.57
C ALA A 743 19.49 -25.24 -32.19
N TRP A 744 19.61 -25.43 -33.50
CA TRP A 744 20.84 -25.15 -34.27
C TRP A 744 22.12 -25.80 -33.69
N GLY A 745 21.99 -26.98 -33.10
CA GLY A 745 23.12 -27.70 -32.49
C GLY A 745 23.55 -27.15 -31.13
N HIS A 746 22.84 -26.18 -30.56
CA HIS A 746 23.11 -25.61 -29.24
C HIS A 746 22.03 -26.03 -28.23
N PRO A 747 22.40 -26.54 -27.04
CA PRO A 747 21.45 -26.75 -25.95
C PRO A 747 20.85 -25.40 -25.53
N ILE A 748 19.52 -25.32 -25.42
CA ILE A 748 18.82 -24.12 -24.94
C ILE A 748 18.12 -24.41 -23.62
N VAL A 749 17.67 -25.66 -23.41
CA VAL A 749 17.09 -26.10 -22.15
C VAL A 749 17.90 -27.27 -21.62
N VAL A 750 18.38 -27.15 -20.38
CA VAL A 750 19.14 -28.20 -19.70
C VAL A 750 18.50 -28.54 -18.36
N GLY A 751 18.54 -29.82 -17.99
CA GLY A 751 17.89 -30.34 -16.78
C GLY A 751 18.79 -31.33 -16.04
N GLY A 752 18.78 -31.25 -14.72
CA GLY A 752 19.59 -32.11 -13.85
C GLY A 752 18.93 -32.32 -12.49
N TYR A 753 19.46 -33.26 -11.72
CA TYR A 753 19.02 -33.50 -10.34
C TYR A 753 19.99 -32.87 -9.35
N ARG A 754 19.45 -32.32 -8.27
CA ARG A 754 20.20 -31.86 -7.11
C ARG A 754 19.58 -32.39 -5.83
N GLY A 755 20.22 -33.37 -5.22
CA GLY A 755 19.61 -34.14 -4.14
C GLY A 755 18.37 -34.87 -4.66
N LYS A 756 17.22 -34.66 -4.02
CA LYS A 756 15.93 -35.26 -4.43
C LYS A 756 15.16 -34.41 -5.45
N GLY A 757 15.56 -33.16 -5.67
CA GLY A 757 14.86 -32.22 -6.53
C GLY A 757 15.46 -32.11 -7.91
N ARG A 758 14.75 -31.38 -8.77
CA ARG A 758 15.09 -31.21 -10.18
C ARG A 758 15.37 -29.75 -10.46
N VAL A 759 16.43 -29.47 -11.20
CA VAL A 759 16.78 -28.12 -11.66
C VAL A 759 16.70 -28.10 -13.16
N VAL A 760 16.01 -27.11 -13.71
CA VAL A 760 15.89 -26.87 -15.15
C VAL A 760 16.27 -25.42 -15.42
N VAL A 761 17.15 -25.21 -16.39
CA VAL A 761 17.52 -23.88 -16.87
C VAL A 761 17.13 -23.74 -18.34
N ILE A 762 16.44 -22.64 -18.64
CA ILE A 762 15.98 -22.25 -19.96
C ILE A 762 16.73 -20.99 -20.38
N GLY A 763 17.44 -21.06 -21.50
CA GLY A 763 18.23 -19.98 -22.11
C GLY A 763 17.38 -18.90 -22.78
N ASP A 764 16.33 -18.41 -22.11
CA ASP A 764 15.48 -17.31 -22.56
C ASP A 764 14.82 -16.71 -21.31
N ALA A 765 15.11 -15.44 -21.04
CA ALA A 765 14.59 -14.75 -19.86
C ALA A 765 13.05 -14.60 -19.87
N LYS A 766 12.45 -14.58 -21.06
CA LYS A 766 11.01 -14.30 -21.26
C LYS A 766 10.17 -15.55 -21.50
N PHE A 767 10.77 -16.75 -21.49
CA PHE A 767 10.09 -18.01 -21.85
C PHE A 767 8.75 -18.25 -21.13
N LEU A 768 8.64 -17.81 -19.87
CA LEU A 768 7.45 -18.02 -19.03
C LEU A 768 6.60 -16.76 -18.85
N LEU A 769 6.91 -15.67 -19.56
CA LEU A 769 6.08 -14.47 -19.57
C LEU A 769 4.92 -14.65 -20.55
N GLY A 770 3.83 -13.89 -20.36
CA GLY A 770 2.59 -14.08 -21.12
C GLY A 770 2.78 -14.00 -22.64
N ASP A 771 3.68 -13.12 -23.11
CA ASP A 771 4.01 -12.85 -24.51
C ASP A 771 4.66 -14.05 -25.20
N ASN A 772 5.18 -14.99 -24.40
CA ASN A 772 5.82 -16.21 -24.87
C ASN A 772 5.15 -17.49 -24.33
N LEU A 773 4.06 -17.39 -23.56
CA LEU A 773 3.38 -18.54 -22.99
C LEU A 773 1.88 -18.52 -23.27
N GLU A 774 1.19 -17.55 -22.70
CA GLU A 774 -0.25 -17.34 -22.85
C GLU A 774 -0.60 -15.90 -22.44
N GLY A 775 -0.83 -15.05 -23.44
CA GLY A 775 -1.28 -13.66 -23.31
C GLY A 775 -2.66 -13.45 -23.92
N ASP A 776 -3.06 -12.18 -24.05
CA ASP A 776 -4.41 -11.83 -24.52
C ASP A 776 -4.57 -12.20 -25.99
N ASP A 777 -3.55 -11.93 -26.80
CA ASP A 777 -3.51 -12.24 -28.22
C ASP A 777 -2.58 -13.43 -28.56
N THR A 778 -1.87 -13.98 -27.56
CA THR A 778 -0.86 -15.03 -27.78
C THR A 778 -1.18 -16.33 -27.02
N LEU A 779 -0.88 -17.47 -27.65
CA LEU A 779 -0.94 -18.80 -27.05
C LEU A 779 0.12 -19.70 -27.69
N TYR A 780 1.16 -20.05 -26.93
CA TYR A 780 2.20 -20.96 -27.41
C TYR A 780 2.02 -22.33 -26.75
N GLU A 781 1.24 -23.19 -27.42
CA GLU A 781 0.90 -24.53 -26.89
C GLU A 781 2.15 -25.37 -26.58
N GLY A 782 3.23 -25.23 -27.36
CA GLY A 782 4.47 -25.97 -27.15
C GLY A 782 5.15 -25.57 -25.86
N ASN A 783 5.16 -24.27 -25.56
CA ASN A 783 5.74 -23.73 -24.34
C ASN A 783 4.91 -24.12 -23.11
N LEU A 784 3.58 -24.11 -23.23
CA LEU A 784 2.69 -24.64 -22.20
C LEU A 784 2.89 -26.13 -21.96
N TRP A 785 3.03 -26.92 -23.02
CA TRP A 785 3.33 -28.35 -22.91
C TRP A 785 4.67 -28.56 -22.19
N LEU A 786 5.71 -27.82 -22.59
CA LEU A 786 7.02 -27.94 -21.97
C LEU A 786 6.93 -27.59 -20.49
N LEU A 787 6.32 -26.47 -20.12
CA LEU A 787 6.10 -26.10 -18.72
C LEU A 787 5.39 -27.22 -17.95
N ASN A 788 4.33 -27.82 -18.51
CA ASN A 788 3.57 -28.88 -17.87
C ASN A 788 4.40 -30.15 -17.63
N THR A 789 5.21 -30.55 -18.62
CA THR A 789 6.19 -31.65 -18.50
C THR A 789 7.29 -31.30 -17.49
N LEU A 790 7.67 -30.01 -17.44
CA LEU A 790 8.73 -29.58 -16.56
C LEU A 790 8.30 -29.51 -15.08
N ALA A 791 7.04 -29.17 -14.86
CA ALA A 791 6.42 -29.00 -13.55
C ALA A 791 5.78 -30.30 -13.01
N GLU A 792 5.98 -31.44 -13.66
CA GLU A 792 5.44 -32.71 -13.19
C GLU A 792 6.10 -33.14 -11.85
N PRO A 793 5.32 -33.40 -10.78
CA PRO A 793 5.82 -33.59 -9.40
C PRO A 793 6.79 -34.75 -9.16
#